data_AF-A0A4R8LRR0-F1
#
_entry.id   AF-A0A4R8LRR0-F1
#
_cell.length_a   1.000
_cell.length_b   1.000
_cell.length_c   1.000
_cell.angle_alpha   90.00
_cell.angle_beta   90.00
_cell.angle_gamma   90.00
#
_symmetry.space_group_name_H-M   'P 1'
#
loop_
_entity.id
_entity.type
_entity.pdbx_description
1 polymer ?
#
loop_
_entity_poly.entity_id
_entity_poly.type
_entity_poly.pdbx_seq_one_letter_code
_entity_poly.pdbx_strand_id
1 'polypeptide(L)'
;MAHGLKEPSGVRVHQALHGYADGHRQIALSTPLQLRDQKTLLALSDISGPGAQIEEDGYLTGYPLADSGFYALARSWPAPEMPRPGCVWTHTLLIDFNDLAALESAASLLTLFERPSGHGGFQKYAKPKPLNVEFDGDFPLFDQTWAKAVLGALYGRARSRIIVSRSYPEVDNTTLAIWLQQWPRLRRSFRFCTLAASDRSVDGAGFDLQVISGSDRSVRSRFVDVVDAESTQLKIERWLEDALQDLTQPDSSGLRSFFRRLGSDIQTGREAFRPLCLLHRALANLPINSRAIHEAVDIVRGELGSKYARTARAIVANAALGAVETLDDVSFEFLWANLGLIDPAALPDSAPGLARAILRRDPRKLVDLLDNDKVSGIVADRILEALTVDELISYLKVLPELTAEALARRADIVGDARFWAEVEEPDLALQTALNQGLQSAAVFAMIDCRRNELAAVAVRAFGAKVTLDALNGISHANNDNRLVWVQEAAKDTQAVARFFAEQSAVQRDILYALARTLPPDAVPNDYGIDPWLSAWRNSAGMIDDTATTYVMAYLLTRALGQRSRSQAELAQLTFEPTHDATGAGRLPEDAWLLLEPRLPWSIFWLTWDRCQRIRAVMIDLFVDRNLPPRAFCRLTRNGQLFSSLAEGAVQSLRGREYMRRALIDMQRAGSSEFKEHIQTLRRLFAV
;
A
#
# COMPACT_ATOMS: atom_id res chain seq x y z
N MET A 1 -4.60 -39.43 27.45
CA MET A 1 -5.97 -39.45 28.03
C MET A 1 -6.76 -38.38 27.31
N ALA A 2 -7.47 -38.80 26.26
CA ALA A 2 -8.19 -37.91 25.35
C ALA A 2 -9.45 -37.35 26.04
N HIS A 3 -9.58 -36.02 26.07
CA HIS A 3 -10.86 -35.39 26.32
C HIS A 3 -11.70 -35.49 25.04
N GLY A 4 -12.88 -36.09 25.19
CA GLY A 4 -13.75 -36.51 24.09
C GLY A 4 -14.08 -35.39 23.10
N LEU A 5 -13.94 -35.76 21.82
CA LEU A 5 -14.63 -35.14 20.71
C LEU A 5 -16.14 -35.14 21.04
N LYS A 6 -16.71 -33.96 21.26
CA LYS A 6 -18.16 -33.77 21.28
C LYS A 6 -18.69 -34.13 19.89
N GLU A 7 -19.62 -35.07 19.84
CA GLU A 7 -20.52 -35.25 18.68
C GLU A 7 -21.13 -33.89 18.27
N PRO A 8 -21.48 -33.68 16.99
CA PRO A 8 -22.16 -32.47 16.55
C PRO A 8 -23.49 -32.36 17.30
N SER A 9 -23.55 -31.47 18.28
CA SER A 9 -24.72 -31.29 19.13
C SER A 9 -25.82 -30.60 18.34
N GLY A 10 -26.77 -31.37 17.80
CA GLY A 10 -28.01 -30.81 17.25
C GLY A 10 -28.74 -29.95 18.29
N VAL A 11 -29.38 -28.87 17.83
CA VAL A 11 -30.16 -27.95 18.69
C VAL A 11 -31.23 -28.76 19.43
N ARG A 12 -31.33 -28.58 20.75
CA ARG A 12 -32.37 -29.21 21.58
C ARG A 12 -33.34 -28.15 22.07
N VAL A 13 -34.63 -28.42 21.88
CA VAL A 13 -35.70 -27.50 22.27
C VAL A 13 -36.38 -28.05 23.51
N HIS A 14 -36.43 -27.23 24.57
CA HIS A 14 -37.19 -27.55 25.77
C HIS A 14 -38.68 -27.33 25.53
N GLN A 15 -39.53 -27.89 26.39
CA GLN A 15 -40.97 -27.93 26.16
C GLN A 15 -41.75 -27.72 27.45
N ALA A 16 -42.94 -27.16 27.32
CA ALA A 16 -43.91 -27.06 28.39
C ALA A 16 -45.31 -27.38 27.85
N LEU A 17 -46.14 -28.00 28.69
CA LEU A 17 -47.55 -28.22 28.42
C LEU A 17 -48.38 -27.52 29.48
N HIS A 18 -49.34 -26.70 29.04
CA HIS A 18 -50.36 -26.07 29.88
C HIS A 18 -51.76 -26.52 29.43
N GLY A 19 -52.66 -26.62 30.39
CA GLY A 19 -54.05 -27.02 30.18
C GLY A 19 -54.80 -27.00 31.50
N TYR A 20 -55.91 -27.74 31.56
CA TYR A 20 -56.87 -27.61 32.65
C TYR A 20 -56.87 -28.83 33.58
N ALA A 21 -56.59 -28.59 34.86
CA ALA A 21 -56.82 -29.54 35.94
C ALA A 21 -57.02 -28.75 37.25
N ASP A 22 -58.28 -28.59 37.65
CA ASP A 22 -58.74 -27.67 38.70
C ASP A 22 -58.40 -26.19 38.43
N GLY A 23 -58.35 -25.82 37.14
CA GLY A 23 -57.94 -24.50 36.65
C GLY A 23 -56.86 -24.62 35.57
N HIS A 24 -56.60 -23.52 34.85
CA HIS A 24 -55.50 -23.46 33.90
C HIS A 24 -54.16 -23.50 34.66
N ARG A 25 -53.31 -24.49 34.35
CA ARG A 25 -52.03 -24.69 35.04
C ARG A 25 -51.00 -25.37 34.14
N GLN A 26 -49.74 -25.32 34.59
CA GLN A 26 -48.66 -26.11 34.03
C GLN A 26 -48.86 -27.60 34.34
N ILE A 27 -48.79 -28.45 33.31
CA ILE A 27 -48.96 -29.91 33.41
C ILE A 27 -47.61 -30.63 33.26
N ALA A 28 -46.74 -30.15 32.38
CA ALA A 28 -45.39 -30.68 32.18
C ALA A 28 -44.43 -29.57 31.77
N LEU A 29 -43.16 -29.71 32.13
CA LEU A 29 -42.09 -28.77 31.80
C LEU A 29 -40.76 -29.52 31.80
N SER A 30 -39.93 -29.31 30.77
CA SER A 30 -38.67 -30.04 30.59
C SER A 30 -37.41 -29.28 31.04
N THR A 31 -37.55 -28.08 31.60
CA THR A 31 -36.45 -27.26 32.12
C THR A 31 -36.93 -26.35 33.24
N PRO A 32 -36.15 -26.08 34.30
CA PRO A 32 -36.52 -25.08 35.30
C PRO A 32 -36.61 -23.68 34.69
N LEU A 33 -37.59 -22.89 35.14
CA LEU A 33 -37.78 -21.48 34.77
C LEU A 33 -37.75 -20.59 36.01
N GLN A 34 -37.35 -19.34 35.87
CA GLN A 34 -37.40 -18.34 36.93
C GLN A 34 -38.85 -17.98 37.27
N LEU A 35 -39.11 -17.55 38.52
CA LEU A 35 -40.47 -17.33 39.03
C LEU A 35 -41.27 -16.33 38.18
N ARG A 36 -40.64 -15.26 37.70
CA ARG A 36 -41.29 -14.26 36.84
C ARG A 36 -41.69 -14.89 35.50
N ASP A 37 -40.81 -15.66 34.90
CA ASP A 37 -41.06 -16.32 33.63
C ASP A 37 -42.10 -17.43 33.73
N GLN A 38 -42.17 -18.15 34.85
CA GLN A 38 -43.27 -19.09 35.12
C GLN A 38 -44.64 -18.38 35.13
N LYS A 39 -44.72 -17.20 35.75
CA LYS A 39 -45.95 -16.39 35.76
C LYS A 39 -46.32 -15.91 34.35
N THR A 40 -45.34 -15.40 33.60
CA THR A 40 -45.53 -14.99 32.19
C THR A 40 -46.01 -16.14 31.33
N LEU A 41 -45.36 -17.31 31.43
CA LEU A 41 -45.70 -18.52 30.68
C LEU A 41 -47.10 -19.02 31.03
N LEU A 42 -47.47 -19.01 32.32
CA LEU A 42 -48.82 -19.39 32.76
C LEU A 42 -49.89 -18.45 32.17
N ALA A 43 -49.68 -17.12 32.25
CA ALA A 43 -50.63 -16.14 31.75
C ALA A 43 -50.79 -16.19 30.21
N LEU A 44 -49.66 -16.29 29.49
CA LEU A 44 -49.66 -16.27 28.02
C LEU A 44 -49.94 -17.64 27.39
N SER A 45 -50.02 -18.70 28.18
CA SER A 45 -50.49 -20.02 27.72
C SER A 45 -51.99 -20.23 27.85
N ASP A 46 -52.71 -19.32 28.50
CA ASP A 46 -54.17 -19.33 28.55
C ASP A 46 -54.76 -18.63 27.30
N ILE A 47 -56.07 -18.77 27.11
CA ILE A 47 -56.84 -18.24 25.98
C ILE A 47 -56.50 -16.76 25.69
N SER A 48 -56.46 -16.39 24.41
CA SER A 48 -55.97 -15.09 23.92
C SER A 48 -56.92 -13.90 24.13
N GLY A 49 -57.88 -14.05 25.03
CA GLY A 49 -58.83 -13.02 25.41
C GLY A 49 -60.27 -13.55 25.51
N PRO A 50 -61.15 -12.84 26.23
CA PRO A 50 -62.54 -13.21 26.34
C PRO A 50 -63.24 -13.24 24.97
N GLY A 51 -63.92 -14.36 24.68
CA GLY A 51 -64.67 -14.53 23.42
C GLY A 51 -63.80 -14.87 22.21
N ALA A 52 -62.53 -15.25 22.39
CA ALA A 52 -61.71 -15.73 21.29
C ALA A 52 -62.33 -16.98 20.63
N GLN A 53 -62.50 -16.93 19.31
CA GLN A 53 -62.92 -18.07 18.50
C GLN A 53 -61.69 -18.70 17.89
N ILE A 54 -61.29 -19.87 18.42
CA ILE A 54 -60.07 -20.57 18.02
C ILE A 54 -60.44 -21.67 17.02
N GLU A 55 -59.77 -21.66 15.86
CA GLU A 55 -59.86 -22.71 14.84
C GLU A 55 -59.21 -24.01 15.32
N GLU A 56 -59.49 -25.13 14.65
CA GLU A 56 -58.92 -26.45 15.03
C GLU A 56 -57.39 -26.47 15.00
N ASP A 57 -56.78 -25.74 14.06
CA ASP A 57 -55.33 -25.60 13.94
C ASP A 57 -54.71 -24.74 15.06
N GLY A 58 -55.52 -24.02 15.83
CA GLY A 58 -55.05 -23.17 16.90
C GLY A 58 -54.39 -21.88 16.43
N TYR A 59 -53.58 -21.29 17.31
CA TYR A 59 -52.82 -20.08 17.03
C TYR A 59 -51.47 -20.11 17.74
N LEU A 60 -50.56 -19.24 17.30
CA LEU A 60 -49.22 -19.08 17.84
C LEU A 60 -49.11 -17.86 18.73
N THR A 61 -48.32 -17.97 19.79
CA THR A 61 -47.86 -16.85 20.61
C THR A 61 -46.35 -16.97 20.82
N GLY A 62 -45.60 -15.93 20.44
CA GLY A 62 -44.15 -15.85 20.61
C GLY A 62 -43.78 -14.73 21.58
N TYR A 63 -42.93 -15.02 22.57
CA TYR A 63 -42.46 -14.03 23.55
C TYR A 63 -41.20 -14.48 24.28
N PRO A 64 -40.38 -13.54 24.79
CA PRO A 64 -39.21 -13.89 25.59
C PRO A 64 -39.55 -14.19 27.06
N LEU A 65 -38.82 -15.16 27.59
CA LEU A 65 -38.65 -15.46 29.01
C LEU A 65 -37.23 -15.03 29.41
N ALA A 66 -37.06 -13.71 29.59
CA ALA A 66 -35.76 -13.07 29.65
C ALA A 66 -34.92 -13.48 30.86
N ASP A 67 -35.56 -13.74 32.00
CA ASP A 67 -34.88 -14.11 33.25
C ASP A 67 -34.33 -15.55 33.18
N SER A 68 -34.95 -16.40 32.34
CA SER A 68 -34.59 -17.80 32.13
C SER A 68 -33.77 -18.03 30.85
N GLY A 69 -33.60 -17.01 30.00
CA GLY A 69 -32.80 -17.10 28.78
C GLY A 69 -33.46 -17.86 27.63
N PHE A 70 -34.79 -17.97 27.61
CA PHE A 70 -35.53 -18.70 26.58
C PHE A 70 -36.45 -17.79 25.76
N TYR A 71 -36.63 -18.13 24.49
CA TYR A 71 -37.77 -17.67 23.69
C TYR A 71 -38.87 -18.72 23.73
N ALA A 72 -40.05 -18.34 24.19
CA ALA A 72 -41.23 -19.19 24.21
C ALA A 72 -42.00 -19.02 22.90
N LEU A 73 -42.11 -20.11 22.13
CA LEU A 73 -43.01 -20.21 20.99
C LEU A 73 -44.11 -21.21 21.36
N ALA A 74 -45.31 -20.72 21.59
CA ALA A 74 -46.46 -21.51 22.04
C ALA A 74 -47.48 -21.70 20.93
N ARG A 75 -48.05 -22.90 20.83
CA ARG A 75 -49.25 -23.17 20.03
C ARG A 75 -50.40 -23.56 20.96
N SER A 76 -51.53 -22.89 20.78
CA SER A 76 -52.72 -23.02 21.61
C SER A 76 -53.90 -23.50 20.78
N TRP A 77 -54.52 -24.59 21.19
CA TRP A 77 -55.67 -25.22 20.53
C TRP A 77 -56.91 -25.20 21.42
N PRO A 78 -58.12 -25.23 20.84
CA PRO A 78 -59.32 -25.49 21.63
C PRO A 78 -59.24 -26.89 22.28
N ALA A 79 -59.77 -26.99 23.50
CA ALA A 79 -59.94 -28.26 24.23
C ALA A 79 -61.44 -28.57 24.41
N PRO A 80 -62.19 -28.88 23.33
CA PRO A 80 -63.63 -29.15 23.40
C PRO A 80 -63.96 -30.38 24.25
N GLU A 81 -63.01 -31.27 24.49
CA GLU A 81 -63.16 -32.41 25.39
C GLU A 81 -63.25 -32.00 26.88
N MET A 82 -62.95 -30.75 27.22
CA MET A 82 -63.05 -30.25 28.59
C MET A 82 -64.48 -29.80 28.92
N PRO A 83 -64.96 -29.99 30.17
CA PRO A 83 -66.34 -29.66 30.54
C PRO A 83 -66.72 -28.18 30.43
N ARG A 84 -65.74 -27.28 30.44
CA ARG A 84 -65.93 -25.83 30.47
C ARG A 84 -65.61 -25.22 29.09
N PRO A 85 -66.52 -24.40 28.51
CA PRO A 85 -66.22 -23.64 27.29
C PRO A 85 -65.04 -22.68 27.49
N GLY A 86 -64.21 -22.54 26.45
CA GLY A 86 -63.03 -21.67 26.46
C GLY A 86 -61.76 -22.30 27.03
N CYS A 87 -61.79 -23.59 27.40
CA CYS A 87 -60.57 -24.32 27.75
C CYS A 87 -59.66 -24.51 26.53
N VAL A 88 -58.36 -24.46 26.77
CA VAL A 88 -57.31 -24.61 25.75
C VAL A 88 -56.24 -25.59 26.19
N TRP A 89 -55.60 -26.21 25.20
CA TRP A 89 -54.31 -26.87 25.35
C TRP A 89 -53.24 -25.99 24.76
N THR A 90 -52.16 -25.77 25.50
CA THR A 90 -51.02 -25.00 24.99
C THR A 90 -49.73 -25.78 25.13
N HIS A 91 -49.11 -26.07 24.00
CA HIS A 91 -47.77 -26.63 23.93
C HIS A 91 -46.77 -25.52 23.61
N THR A 92 -45.77 -25.33 24.47
CA THR A 92 -44.74 -24.30 24.31
C THR A 92 -43.39 -24.94 24.05
N LEU A 93 -42.75 -24.51 22.97
CA LEU A 93 -41.35 -24.75 22.68
C LEU A 93 -40.52 -23.64 23.32
N LEU A 94 -39.53 -24.03 24.12
CA LEU A 94 -38.61 -23.16 24.83
C LEU A 94 -37.24 -23.27 24.16
N ILE A 95 -36.87 -22.22 23.41
CA ILE A 95 -35.67 -22.18 22.60
C ILE A 95 -34.63 -21.31 23.31
N ASP A 96 -33.43 -21.84 23.55
CA ASP A 96 -32.36 -21.06 24.19
C ASP A 96 -32.00 -19.84 23.33
N PHE A 97 -31.78 -18.69 23.98
CA PHE A 97 -31.40 -17.48 23.26
C PHE A 97 -30.13 -17.63 22.41
N ASN A 98 -29.22 -18.52 22.79
CA ASN A 98 -28.01 -18.82 22.02
C ASN A 98 -28.32 -19.63 20.75
N ASP A 99 -29.37 -20.44 20.77
CA ASP A 99 -29.75 -21.31 19.64
C ASP A 99 -30.63 -20.60 18.62
N LEU A 100 -31.21 -19.44 18.95
CA LEU A 100 -32.05 -18.66 18.03
C LEU A 100 -31.36 -18.35 16.70
N ALA A 101 -30.03 -18.19 16.68
CA ALA A 101 -29.29 -17.90 15.45
C ALA A 101 -29.23 -19.09 14.48
N ALA A 102 -29.39 -20.32 14.97
CA ALA A 102 -29.38 -21.54 14.17
C ALA A 102 -30.75 -21.85 13.54
N LEU A 103 -31.80 -21.08 13.86
CA LEU A 103 -33.13 -21.27 13.27
C LEU A 103 -33.21 -20.61 11.90
N GLU A 104 -33.43 -21.44 10.87
CA GLU A 104 -33.51 -20.99 9.48
C GLU A 104 -34.87 -21.27 8.82
N SER A 105 -35.66 -22.21 9.36
CA SER A 105 -36.94 -22.64 8.79
C SER A 105 -38.11 -22.51 9.77
N ALA A 106 -39.22 -21.94 9.28
CA ALA A 106 -40.49 -21.89 10.01
C ALA A 106 -41.15 -23.27 10.08
N ALA A 107 -41.07 -24.04 8.99
CA ALA A 107 -41.71 -25.36 8.88
C ALA A 107 -41.18 -26.33 9.94
N SER A 108 -39.86 -26.39 10.13
CA SER A 108 -39.22 -27.29 11.11
C SER A 108 -39.64 -27.02 12.55
N LEU A 109 -40.01 -25.78 12.89
CA LEU A 109 -40.54 -25.44 14.22
C LEU A 109 -42.00 -25.86 14.37
N LEU A 110 -42.79 -25.69 13.30
CA LEU A 110 -44.22 -25.97 13.33
C LEU A 110 -44.53 -27.46 13.45
N THR A 111 -43.70 -28.32 12.86
CA THR A 111 -43.82 -29.79 12.97
C THR A 111 -43.55 -30.32 14.38
N LEU A 112 -42.89 -29.55 15.26
CA LEU A 112 -42.63 -29.95 16.65
C LEU A 112 -43.87 -29.83 17.55
N PHE A 113 -44.86 -29.02 17.15
CA PHE A 113 -46.07 -28.83 17.93
C PHE A 113 -46.97 -30.05 17.87
N GLU A 114 -47.39 -30.50 19.04
CA GLU A 114 -48.22 -31.70 19.16
C GLU A 114 -49.32 -31.41 20.18
N ARG A 115 -50.57 -31.35 19.70
CA ARG A 115 -51.76 -31.21 20.56
C ARG A 115 -51.90 -32.49 21.41
N PRO A 116 -52.12 -32.39 22.73
CA PRO A 116 -52.39 -33.56 23.55
C PRO A 116 -53.65 -34.29 23.09
N SER A 117 -53.62 -35.62 23.12
CA SER A 117 -54.76 -36.48 22.79
C SER A 117 -55.24 -37.18 24.06
N GLY A 118 -56.42 -36.81 24.57
CA GLY A 118 -57.01 -37.40 25.78
C GLY A 118 -56.32 -36.98 27.09
N HIS A 119 -56.52 -37.76 28.16
CA HIS A 119 -56.13 -37.39 29.53
C HIS A 119 -54.77 -37.96 30.01
N GLY A 120 -53.89 -38.42 29.11
CA GLY A 120 -52.65 -39.12 29.47
C GLY A 120 -51.46 -38.87 28.52
N GLY A 121 -50.29 -39.40 28.87
CA GLY A 121 -49.08 -39.30 28.03
C GLY A 121 -48.30 -37.99 28.15
N PHE A 122 -48.61 -37.14 29.13
CA PHE A 122 -48.00 -35.81 29.29
C PHE A 122 -46.49 -35.85 29.62
N GLN A 123 -45.95 -36.98 30.08
CA GLN A 123 -44.53 -37.14 30.41
C GLN A 123 -43.59 -36.85 29.25
N LYS A 124 -44.05 -36.99 27.99
CA LYS A 124 -43.24 -36.67 26.81
C LYS A 124 -42.84 -35.19 26.74
N TYR A 125 -43.70 -34.29 27.22
CA TYR A 125 -43.45 -32.84 27.25
C TYR A 125 -42.49 -32.43 28.39
N ALA A 126 -42.21 -33.33 29.34
CA ALA A 126 -41.20 -33.11 30.38
C ALA A 126 -39.78 -33.47 29.92
N LYS A 127 -39.59 -33.79 28.63
CA LYS A 127 -38.29 -34.09 28.02
C LYS A 127 -38.00 -33.13 26.86
N PRO A 128 -36.74 -32.72 26.64
CA PRO A 128 -36.37 -31.93 25.46
C PRO A 128 -36.58 -32.73 24.17
N LYS A 129 -36.93 -32.07 23.06
CA LYS A 129 -36.97 -32.66 21.71
C LYS A 129 -35.75 -32.21 20.90
N PRO A 130 -35.16 -33.08 20.07
CA PRO A 130 -34.20 -32.65 19.06
C PRO A 130 -34.90 -31.78 18.02
N LEU A 131 -34.24 -30.71 17.58
CA LEU A 131 -34.64 -29.91 16.43
C LEU A 131 -33.74 -30.27 15.26
N ASN A 132 -34.30 -30.96 14.27
CA ASN A 132 -33.63 -31.18 13.00
C ASN A 132 -33.81 -29.92 12.16
N VAL A 133 -32.73 -29.17 11.99
CA VAL A 133 -32.69 -28.00 11.12
C VAL A 133 -32.41 -28.49 9.71
N GLU A 134 -33.44 -29.01 9.04
CA GLU A 134 -33.39 -29.35 7.62
C GLU A 134 -33.99 -28.20 6.80
N PHE A 135 -33.26 -27.77 5.77
CA PHE A 135 -33.74 -26.79 4.81
C PHE A 135 -34.56 -27.51 3.75
N ASP A 136 -35.87 -27.30 3.76
CA ASP A 136 -36.79 -28.09 2.92
C ASP A 136 -36.91 -27.58 1.46
N GLY A 137 -36.22 -26.49 1.10
CA GLY A 137 -36.22 -25.94 -0.27
C GLY A 137 -37.56 -25.33 -0.74
N ASP A 138 -38.68 -25.74 -0.14
CA ASP A 138 -40.01 -25.23 -0.39
C ASP A 138 -40.28 -23.97 0.42
N PHE A 139 -40.57 -22.89 -0.31
CA PHE A 139 -40.93 -21.61 0.29
C PHE A 139 -42.45 -21.52 0.43
N PRO A 140 -42.98 -21.22 1.63
CA PRO A 140 -44.42 -21.13 1.83
C PRO A 140 -45.00 -20.02 0.95
N LEU A 141 -46.08 -20.35 0.24
CA LEU A 141 -46.92 -19.35 -0.41
C LEU A 141 -47.66 -18.57 0.69
N PHE A 142 -47.47 -17.26 0.73
CA PHE A 142 -48.21 -16.37 1.63
C PHE A 142 -48.79 -15.18 0.88
N ASP A 143 -49.85 -14.59 1.42
CA ASP A 143 -50.45 -13.38 0.86
C ASP A 143 -49.45 -12.21 0.93
N GLN A 144 -48.92 -11.83 -0.23
CA GLN A 144 -47.96 -10.74 -0.34
C GLN A 144 -48.54 -9.38 0.07
N THR A 145 -49.85 -9.17 -0.10
CA THR A 145 -50.52 -7.92 0.29
C THR A 145 -50.53 -7.81 1.80
N TRP A 146 -50.92 -8.90 2.48
CA TRP A 146 -50.91 -8.96 3.94
C TRP A 146 -49.50 -8.83 4.50
N ALA A 147 -48.54 -9.60 3.97
CA ALA A 147 -47.14 -9.55 4.41
C ALA A 147 -46.54 -8.15 4.22
N LYS A 148 -46.80 -7.50 3.09
CA LYS A 148 -46.35 -6.13 2.82
C LYS A 148 -46.95 -5.12 3.79
N ALA A 149 -48.24 -5.24 4.12
CA ALA A 149 -48.90 -4.38 5.10
C ALA A 149 -48.26 -4.54 6.49
N VAL A 150 -48.04 -5.77 6.93
CA VAL A 150 -47.44 -6.08 8.24
C VAL A 150 -45.98 -5.63 8.33
N LEU A 151 -45.13 -5.96 7.34
CA LEU A 151 -43.74 -5.50 7.28
C LEU A 151 -43.66 -3.97 7.27
N GLY A 152 -44.49 -3.32 6.45
CA GLY A 152 -44.55 -1.87 6.35
C GLY A 152 -44.95 -1.21 7.67
N ALA A 153 -45.94 -1.76 8.37
CA ALA A 153 -46.36 -1.25 9.67
C ALA A 153 -45.30 -1.53 10.76
N LEU A 154 -44.77 -2.76 10.84
CA LEU A 154 -43.79 -3.16 11.85
C LEU A 154 -42.50 -2.36 11.81
N TYR A 155 -42.00 -2.05 10.62
CA TYR A 155 -40.70 -1.39 10.46
C TYR A 155 -40.82 0.09 10.05
N GLY A 156 -41.92 0.49 9.38
CA GLY A 156 -42.21 1.89 9.09
C GLY A 156 -42.79 2.66 10.30
N ARG A 157 -43.44 1.96 11.24
CA ARG A 157 -43.89 2.49 12.53
C ARG A 157 -43.22 1.71 13.67
N ALA A 158 -41.90 1.63 13.65
CA ALA A 158 -41.10 0.76 14.52
C ALA A 158 -41.31 0.93 16.04
N ARG A 159 -41.83 2.08 16.51
CA ARG A 159 -42.17 2.33 17.92
C ARG A 159 -43.60 1.95 18.30
N SER A 160 -44.45 1.65 17.33
CA SER A 160 -45.86 1.33 17.53
C SER A 160 -46.07 -0.17 17.70
N ARG A 161 -47.09 -0.52 18.48
CA ARG A 161 -47.66 -1.87 18.52
C ARG A 161 -48.59 -2.04 17.33
N ILE A 162 -48.51 -3.18 16.64
CA ILE A 162 -49.21 -3.38 15.39
C ILE A 162 -50.34 -4.39 15.56
N ILE A 163 -51.51 -4.07 15.02
CA ILE A 163 -52.62 -5.01 14.84
C ILE A 163 -52.90 -5.25 13.34
N VAL A 164 -53.41 -6.41 13.00
CA VAL A 164 -53.80 -6.78 11.63
C VAL A 164 -54.87 -7.86 11.66
N SER A 165 -55.79 -7.90 10.70
CA SER A 165 -56.79 -8.98 10.63
C SER A 165 -56.17 -10.33 10.25
N ARG A 166 -56.69 -11.42 10.83
CA ARG A 166 -56.46 -12.80 10.36
C ARG A 166 -57.30 -13.02 9.12
N SER A 167 -56.74 -12.76 7.92
CA SER A 167 -57.49 -12.71 6.66
C SER A 167 -57.26 -13.90 5.73
N TYR A 168 -56.31 -14.80 6.03
CA TYR A 168 -56.01 -16.00 5.24
C TYR A 168 -55.44 -17.13 6.13
N PRO A 169 -55.44 -18.40 5.66
CA PRO A 169 -55.08 -19.55 6.50
C PRO A 169 -53.61 -19.57 6.97
N GLU A 170 -52.66 -19.13 6.14
CA GLU A 170 -51.22 -19.27 6.38
C GLU A 170 -50.60 -18.11 7.20
N VAL A 171 -51.42 -17.39 7.98
CA VAL A 171 -50.97 -16.29 8.86
C VAL A 171 -49.90 -16.74 9.86
N ASP A 172 -50.03 -17.95 10.41
CA ASP A 172 -49.08 -18.52 11.37
C ASP A 172 -47.68 -18.70 10.74
N ASN A 173 -47.63 -19.29 9.54
CA ASN A 173 -46.41 -19.46 8.75
C ASN A 173 -45.75 -18.11 8.44
N THR A 174 -46.57 -17.15 8.00
CA THR A 174 -46.08 -15.83 7.57
C THR A 174 -45.55 -15.02 8.74
N THR A 175 -46.25 -15.05 9.87
CA THR A 175 -45.80 -14.39 11.11
C THR A 175 -44.48 -14.98 11.60
N LEU A 176 -44.34 -16.31 11.54
CA LEU A 176 -43.10 -16.99 11.92
C LEU A 176 -41.95 -16.68 10.93
N ALA A 177 -42.24 -16.58 9.64
CA ALA A 177 -41.27 -16.16 8.63
C ALA A 177 -40.76 -14.72 8.89
N ILE A 178 -41.66 -13.80 9.27
CA ILE A 178 -41.30 -12.42 9.64
C ILE A 178 -40.40 -12.42 10.88
N TRP A 179 -40.68 -13.26 11.88
CA TRP A 179 -39.82 -13.41 13.04
C TRP A 179 -38.45 -13.98 12.68
N LEU A 180 -38.37 -15.00 11.82
CA LEU A 180 -37.10 -15.59 11.37
C LEU A 180 -36.26 -14.65 10.49
N GLN A 181 -36.91 -13.73 9.76
CA GLN A 181 -36.22 -12.70 8.98
C GLN A 181 -35.44 -11.72 9.87
N GLN A 182 -35.85 -11.53 11.12
CA GLN A 182 -35.13 -10.66 12.06
C GLN A 182 -33.78 -11.27 12.45
N TRP A 183 -32.81 -10.43 12.82
CA TRP A 183 -31.55 -10.91 13.40
C TRP A 183 -31.78 -11.45 14.83
N PRO A 184 -30.90 -12.33 15.34
CA PRO A 184 -31.13 -13.06 16.59
C PRO A 184 -31.45 -12.17 17.80
N ARG A 185 -30.77 -11.02 17.92
CA ARG A 185 -31.03 -10.07 19.02
C ARG A 185 -32.44 -9.47 18.96
N LEU A 186 -32.94 -9.13 17.76
CA LEU A 186 -34.30 -8.61 17.60
C LEU A 186 -35.35 -9.69 17.87
N ARG A 187 -35.11 -10.92 17.40
CA ARG A 187 -35.95 -12.09 17.71
C ARG A 187 -36.15 -12.29 19.20
N ARG A 188 -35.10 -12.12 20.02
CA ARG A 188 -35.13 -12.26 21.49
C ARG A 188 -36.05 -11.27 22.18
N SER A 189 -36.45 -10.18 21.52
CA SER A 189 -37.34 -9.16 22.11
C SER A 189 -38.71 -9.11 21.47
N PHE A 190 -38.86 -9.69 20.28
CA PHE A 190 -40.08 -9.60 19.50
C PHE A 190 -41.21 -10.41 20.14
N ARG A 191 -42.40 -9.81 20.26
CA ARG A 191 -43.59 -10.45 20.81
C ARG A 191 -44.71 -10.47 19.78
N PHE A 192 -45.29 -11.64 19.54
CA PHE A 192 -46.39 -11.76 18.60
C PHE A 192 -47.47 -12.74 19.05
N CYS A 193 -48.70 -12.51 18.60
CA CYS A 193 -49.82 -13.44 18.75
C CYS A 193 -50.59 -13.49 17.43
N THR A 194 -50.84 -14.69 16.89
CA THR A 194 -51.51 -14.86 15.58
C THR A 194 -53.03 -14.94 15.69
N LEU A 195 -53.57 -14.86 16.91
CA LEU A 195 -55.00 -14.72 17.18
C LEU A 195 -55.21 -14.08 18.56
N ALA A 196 -55.54 -12.81 18.61
CA ALA A 196 -55.78 -12.05 19.84
C ALA A 196 -57.21 -11.47 19.85
N ALA A 197 -58.00 -11.81 20.87
CA ALA A 197 -59.34 -11.27 21.08
C ALA A 197 -59.36 -10.02 22.00
N SER A 198 -58.24 -9.76 22.67
CA SER A 198 -57.93 -8.57 23.46
C SER A 198 -56.41 -8.37 23.49
N ASP A 199 -55.95 -7.19 23.91
CA ASP A 199 -54.51 -6.91 24.04
C ASP A 199 -53.83 -7.94 24.97
N ARG A 200 -52.82 -8.64 24.44
CA ARG A 200 -52.02 -9.65 25.15
C ARG A 200 -50.86 -9.05 25.94
N SER A 201 -50.69 -7.73 25.92
CA SER A 201 -49.65 -7.05 26.68
C SER A 201 -49.82 -7.28 28.19
N VAL A 202 -48.79 -7.82 28.86
CA VAL A 202 -48.78 -8.13 30.31
C VAL A 202 -47.66 -7.35 30.99
N ASP A 203 -47.87 -6.84 32.21
CA ASP A 203 -46.84 -6.17 33.02
C ASP A 203 -46.03 -5.07 32.29
N GLY A 204 -46.70 -4.29 31.44
CA GLY A 204 -46.08 -3.23 30.63
C GLY A 204 -45.26 -3.73 29.43
N ALA A 205 -45.19 -5.04 29.22
CA ALA A 205 -44.56 -5.67 28.08
C ALA A 205 -45.53 -5.74 26.89
N GLY A 206 -45.43 -4.76 26.00
CA GLY A 206 -46.24 -4.68 24.79
C GLY A 206 -45.93 -5.79 23.77
N PHE A 207 -46.96 -6.27 23.07
CA PHE A 207 -46.80 -7.11 21.88
C PHE A 207 -46.51 -6.27 20.64
N ASP A 208 -45.52 -6.66 19.85
CA ASP A 208 -45.14 -5.98 18.61
C ASP A 208 -46.16 -6.22 17.51
N LEU A 209 -46.67 -7.45 17.39
CA LEU A 209 -47.67 -7.86 16.40
C LEU A 209 -48.80 -8.66 17.05
N GLN A 210 -50.05 -8.22 16.89
CA GLN A 210 -51.23 -8.96 17.32
C GLN A 210 -52.19 -9.11 16.15
N VAL A 211 -52.38 -10.34 15.69
CA VAL A 211 -53.36 -10.63 14.65
C VAL A 211 -54.72 -10.85 15.31
N ILE A 212 -55.75 -10.16 14.85
CA ILE A 212 -57.09 -10.18 15.44
C ILE A 212 -58.08 -10.96 14.56
N SER A 213 -59.13 -11.53 15.17
CA SER A 213 -60.20 -12.23 14.45
C SER A 213 -61.02 -11.27 13.58
N GLY A 214 -60.76 -11.23 12.27
CA GLY A 214 -61.60 -10.59 11.25
C GLY A 214 -61.94 -9.09 11.45
N SER A 215 -62.74 -8.56 10.52
CA SER A 215 -63.09 -7.13 10.38
C SER A 215 -64.01 -6.55 11.47
N ASP A 216 -64.16 -7.23 12.62
CA ASP A 216 -65.06 -6.79 13.68
C ASP A 216 -64.50 -5.56 14.40
N ARG A 217 -65.17 -4.42 14.19
CA ARG A 217 -64.87 -3.15 14.85
C ARG A 217 -64.91 -3.26 16.38
N SER A 218 -65.70 -4.19 16.93
CA SER A 218 -65.82 -4.42 18.37
C SER A 218 -64.57 -5.06 19.00
N VAL A 219 -63.81 -5.83 18.21
CA VAL A 219 -62.52 -6.39 18.65
C VAL A 219 -61.44 -5.33 18.55
N ARG A 220 -61.41 -4.57 17.45
CA ARG A 220 -60.43 -3.48 17.23
C ARG A 220 -60.47 -2.42 18.33
N SER A 221 -61.65 -2.07 18.83
CA SER A 221 -61.80 -1.07 19.91
C SER A 221 -61.19 -1.49 21.25
N ARG A 222 -60.84 -2.78 21.42
CA ARG A 222 -60.17 -3.31 22.62
C ARG A 222 -58.67 -3.08 22.62
N PHE A 223 -58.10 -2.60 21.51
CA PHE A 223 -56.68 -2.30 21.38
C PHE A 223 -56.48 -0.79 21.33
N VAL A 224 -55.82 -0.25 22.36
CA VAL A 224 -55.55 1.19 22.51
C VAL A 224 -54.10 1.47 22.12
N ASP A 225 -53.80 2.63 21.55
CA ASP A 225 -52.44 3.04 21.15
C ASP A 225 -51.73 2.01 20.25
N VAL A 226 -52.48 1.45 19.30
CA VAL A 226 -51.98 0.53 18.27
C VAL A 226 -52.12 1.13 16.88
N VAL A 227 -51.28 0.67 15.96
CA VAL A 227 -51.38 0.96 14.53
C VAL A 227 -51.98 -0.25 13.83
N ASP A 228 -53.03 -0.01 13.06
CA ASP A 228 -53.66 -1.02 12.22
C ASP A 228 -52.96 -1.10 10.87
N ALA A 229 -52.33 -2.24 10.60
CA ALA A 229 -51.49 -2.46 9.42
C ALA A 229 -52.27 -2.29 8.10
N GLU A 230 -53.55 -2.67 8.08
CA GLU A 230 -54.41 -2.59 6.88
C GLU A 230 -54.83 -1.14 6.59
N SER A 231 -54.97 -0.33 7.65
CA SER A 231 -55.30 1.10 7.53
C SER A 231 -54.07 1.98 7.29
N THR A 232 -52.87 1.43 7.43
CA THR A 232 -51.63 2.19 7.35
C THR A 232 -51.33 2.51 5.89
N GLN A 233 -51.38 3.80 5.54
CA GLN A 233 -50.98 4.24 4.22
C GLN A 233 -49.45 4.17 4.10
N LEU A 234 -48.96 3.09 3.52
CA LEU A 234 -47.53 2.86 3.29
C LEU A 234 -47.09 3.62 2.04
N LYS A 235 -46.06 4.44 2.18
CA LYS A 235 -45.29 4.88 1.01
C LYS A 235 -44.57 3.65 0.47
N ILE A 236 -44.75 3.36 -0.82
CA ILE A 236 -44.00 2.28 -1.47
C ILE A 236 -42.54 2.74 -1.53
N GLU A 237 -41.72 2.11 -0.71
CA GLU A 237 -40.28 2.35 -0.61
C GLU A 237 -39.53 1.06 -0.96
N ARG A 238 -38.38 1.21 -1.60
CA ARG A 238 -37.56 0.11 -2.11
C ARG A 238 -37.12 -0.90 -1.03
N TRP A 239 -36.96 -0.46 0.22
CA TRP A 239 -36.58 -1.37 1.32
C TRP A 239 -37.67 -2.42 1.61
N LEU A 240 -38.94 -2.06 1.41
CA LEU A 240 -40.07 -2.95 1.68
C LEU A 240 -40.16 -4.05 0.61
N GLU A 241 -39.78 -3.74 -0.62
CA GLU A 241 -39.65 -4.72 -1.71
C GLU A 241 -38.53 -5.72 -1.40
N ASP A 242 -37.36 -5.25 -0.91
CA ASP A 242 -36.27 -6.13 -0.49
C ASP A 242 -36.68 -7.04 0.66
N ALA A 243 -37.37 -6.49 1.66
CA ALA A 243 -37.87 -7.25 2.80
C ALA A 243 -38.91 -8.30 2.37
N LEU A 244 -39.80 -7.96 1.43
CA LEU A 244 -40.79 -8.89 0.91
C LEU A 244 -40.14 -10.00 0.06
N GLN A 245 -39.17 -9.64 -0.79
CA GLN A 245 -38.40 -10.60 -1.57
C GLN A 245 -37.62 -11.57 -0.69
N ASP A 246 -36.98 -11.08 0.37
CA ASP A 246 -36.29 -11.95 1.33
C ASP A 246 -37.26 -12.80 2.15
N LEU A 247 -38.48 -12.33 2.39
CA LEU A 247 -39.49 -13.14 3.07
C LEU A 247 -39.91 -14.32 2.19
N THR A 248 -40.07 -14.10 0.87
CA THR A 248 -40.53 -15.13 -0.10
C THR A 248 -39.39 -16.07 -0.50
N GLN A 249 -38.18 -15.55 -0.61
CA GLN A 249 -36.97 -16.29 -0.95
C GLN A 249 -35.88 -15.98 0.09
N PRO A 250 -35.98 -16.57 1.30
CA PRO A 250 -35.02 -16.45 2.38
C PRO A 250 -33.57 -16.36 1.93
N ASP A 251 -32.93 -15.23 2.23
CA ASP A 251 -31.50 -14.97 2.04
C ASP A 251 -30.98 -15.12 0.60
N SER A 252 -31.85 -15.15 -0.42
CA SER A 252 -31.44 -15.28 -1.83
C SER A 252 -30.58 -14.11 -2.31
N SER A 253 -30.77 -12.91 -1.73
CA SER A 253 -29.96 -11.73 -1.98
C SER A 253 -28.85 -11.52 -0.94
N GLY A 254 -28.76 -12.38 0.08
CA GLY A 254 -27.84 -12.23 1.22
C GLY A 254 -28.31 -11.31 2.35
N LEU A 255 -29.58 -10.85 2.33
CA LEU A 255 -30.11 -9.89 3.31
C LEU A 255 -30.12 -10.42 4.76
N ARG A 256 -30.51 -11.69 5.00
CA ARG A 256 -30.51 -12.26 6.35
C ARG A 256 -29.11 -12.49 6.85
N SER A 257 -28.20 -12.94 5.98
CA SER A 257 -26.78 -13.04 6.30
C SER A 257 -26.18 -11.68 6.66
N PHE A 258 -26.58 -10.62 5.96
CA PHE A 258 -26.21 -9.26 6.28
C PHE A 258 -26.76 -8.80 7.65
N PHE A 259 -28.03 -9.06 7.94
CA PHE A 259 -28.64 -8.79 9.24
C PHE A 259 -27.98 -9.58 10.38
N ARG A 260 -27.64 -10.86 10.17
CA ARG A 260 -26.94 -11.69 11.16
C ARG A 260 -25.56 -11.10 11.50
N ARG A 261 -24.82 -10.66 10.49
CA ARG A 261 -23.49 -10.06 10.66
C ARG A 261 -23.52 -8.74 11.44
N LEU A 262 -24.54 -7.91 11.20
CA LEU A 262 -24.64 -6.57 11.81
C LEU A 262 -25.43 -6.53 13.11
N GLY A 263 -26.43 -7.39 13.24
CA GLY A 263 -27.48 -7.27 14.24
C GLY A 263 -27.04 -7.44 15.69
N SER A 264 -25.85 -7.98 15.95
CA SER A 264 -25.28 -8.05 17.31
C SER A 264 -25.04 -6.65 17.89
N ASP A 265 -24.65 -5.70 17.04
CA ASP A 265 -24.20 -4.36 17.40
C ASP A 265 -25.32 -3.32 17.34
N ILE A 266 -26.52 -3.75 16.96
CA ILE A 266 -27.69 -2.90 16.77
C ILE A 266 -28.59 -2.96 18.01
N GLN A 267 -28.77 -1.81 18.67
CA GLN A 267 -29.55 -1.70 19.91
C GLN A 267 -30.93 -1.04 19.72
N THR A 268 -31.16 -0.38 18.58
CA THR A 268 -32.41 0.36 18.30
C THR A 268 -33.59 -0.53 17.91
N GLY A 269 -33.41 -1.86 17.92
CA GLY A 269 -34.49 -2.82 17.68
C GLY A 269 -35.08 -2.70 16.28
N ARG A 270 -36.42 -2.66 16.18
CA ARG A 270 -37.15 -2.58 14.90
C ARG A 270 -36.80 -1.34 14.07
N GLU A 271 -36.37 -0.24 14.71
CA GLU A 271 -36.02 1.01 14.03
C GLU A 271 -34.86 0.83 13.04
N ALA A 272 -33.94 -0.11 13.30
CA ALA A 272 -32.81 -0.37 12.42
C ALA A 272 -33.14 -1.24 11.20
N PHE A 273 -34.31 -1.89 11.15
CA PHE A 273 -34.61 -2.83 10.07
C PHE A 273 -34.62 -2.16 8.70
N ARG A 274 -35.37 -1.05 8.55
CA ARG A 274 -35.40 -0.25 7.31
C ARG A 274 -34.01 0.27 6.91
N PRO A 275 -33.26 0.97 7.79
CA PRO A 275 -31.91 1.44 7.48
C PRO A 275 -30.97 0.30 7.04
N LEU A 276 -31.06 -0.89 7.66
CA LEU A 276 -30.23 -2.02 7.27
C LEU A 276 -30.59 -2.60 5.89
N CYS A 277 -31.87 -2.64 5.52
CA CYS A 277 -32.28 -2.97 4.14
C CYS A 277 -31.69 -1.98 3.13
N LEU A 278 -31.81 -0.68 3.41
CA LEU A 278 -31.27 0.37 2.55
C LEU A 278 -29.75 0.28 2.43
N LEU A 279 -29.06 0.03 3.55
CA LEU A 279 -27.61 -0.14 3.57
C LEU A 279 -27.17 -1.37 2.76
N HIS A 280 -27.85 -2.50 2.92
CA HIS A 280 -27.59 -3.70 2.13
C HIS A 280 -27.70 -3.42 0.64
N ARG A 281 -28.78 -2.74 0.23
CA ARG A 281 -29.00 -2.35 -1.17
C ARG A 281 -27.93 -1.38 -1.67
N ALA A 282 -27.56 -0.37 -0.88
CA ALA A 282 -26.49 0.56 -1.25
C ALA A 282 -25.18 -0.18 -1.50
N LEU A 283 -24.80 -1.07 -0.58
CA LEU A 283 -23.57 -1.87 -0.69
C LEU A 283 -23.60 -2.85 -1.88
N ALA A 284 -24.75 -3.45 -2.20
CA ALA A 284 -24.90 -4.32 -3.36
C ALA A 284 -24.74 -3.56 -4.70
N ASN A 285 -25.04 -2.25 -4.72
CA ASN A 285 -24.99 -1.42 -5.91
C ASN A 285 -23.64 -0.71 -6.12
N LEU A 286 -22.65 -0.92 -5.25
CA LEU A 286 -21.31 -0.31 -5.37
C LEU A 286 -20.67 -0.48 -6.76
N PRO A 287 -20.73 -1.65 -7.42
CA PRO A 287 -20.08 -1.83 -8.72
C PRO A 287 -20.72 -1.01 -9.85
N ILE A 288 -21.95 -0.51 -9.65
CA ILE A 288 -22.80 0.05 -10.71
C ILE A 288 -23.11 1.54 -10.46
N ASN A 289 -23.12 2.00 -9.20
CA ASN A 289 -23.49 3.36 -8.82
C ASN A 289 -22.39 4.04 -7.99
N SER A 290 -21.76 5.08 -8.54
CA SER A 290 -20.73 5.87 -7.86
C SER A 290 -21.24 6.63 -6.63
N ARG A 291 -22.55 6.87 -6.50
CA ARG A 291 -23.16 7.50 -5.32
C ARG A 291 -23.51 6.52 -4.20
N ALA A 292 -23.40 5.21 -4.44
CA ALA A 292 -23.81 4.20 -3.47
C ALA A 292 -23.03 4.29 -2.14
N ILE A 293 -21.76 4.72 -2.18
CA ILE A 293 -20.95 4.93 -0.97
C ILE A 293 -21.49 6.10 -0.15
N HIS A 294 -21.80 7.22 -0.80
CA HIS A 294 -22.39 8.39 -0.15
C HIS A 294 -23.72 8.04 0.51
N GLU A 295 -24.59 7.31 -0.20
CA GLU A 295 -25.86 6.81 0.34
C GLU A 295 -25.63 5.91 1.57
N ALA A 296 -24.67 4.99 1.52
CA ALA A 296 -24.31 4.14 2.65
C ALA A 296 -23.80 4.94 3.86
N VAL A 297 -22.99 5.98 3.61
CA VAL A 297 -22.49 6.91 4.64
C VAL A 297 -23.64 7.67 5.31
N ASP A 298 -24.59 8.20 4.53
CA ASP A 298 -25.76 8.90 5.05
C ASP A 298 -26.63 8.00 5.94
N ILE A 299 -26.85 6.75 5.53
CA ILE A 299 -27.62 5.78 6.31
C ILE A 299 -26.93 5.49 7.65
N VAL A 300 -25.62 5.25 7.63
CA VAL A 300 -24.86 4.94 8.86
C VAL A 300 -24.78 6.15 9.79
N ARG A 301 -24.59 7.36 9.26
CA ARG A 301 -24.48 8.58 10.08
C ARG A 301 -25.83 9.06 10.61
N GLY A 302 -26.86 9.05 9.77
CA GLY A 302 -28.17 9.64 10.05
C GLY A 302 -29.16 8.68 10.70
N GLU A 303 -29.30 7.46 10.15
CA GLU A 303 -30.40 6.56 10.52
C GLU A 303 -30.00 5.48 11.54
N LEU A 304 -28.77 4.97 11.48
CA LEU A 304 -28.27 3.96 12.44
C LEU A 304 -27.65 4.56 13.72
N GLY A 305 -27.43 5.88 13.73
CA GLY A 305 -26.96 6.64 14.88
C GLY A 305 -25.45 6.60 15.11
N SER A 306 -24.92 7.59 15.83
CA SER A 306 -23.47 7.79 15.99
C SER A 306 -22.79 6.80 16.96
N LYS A 307 -23.54 6.24 17.92
CA LYS A 307 -23.03 5.40 19.01
C LYS A 307 -23.12 3.89 18.76
N TYR A 308 -23.80 3.47 17.70
CA TYR A 308 -24.10 2.08 17.40
C TYR A 308 -23.61 1.70 16.00
N ALA A 309 -23.68 0.41 15.66
CA ALA A 309 -23.33 -0.12 14.33
C ALA A 309 -21.83 0.01 13.96
N ARG A 310 -20.91 -0.30 14.90
CA ARG A 310 -19.46 -0.36 14.63
C ARG A 310 -19.15 -1.25 13.43
N THR A 311 -19.76 -2.44 13.36
CA THR A 311 -19.57 -3.34 12.23
C THR A 311 -20.07 -2.74 10.91
N ALA A 312 -21.18 -1.98 10.92
CA ALA A 312 -21.66 -1.30 9.71
C ALA A 312 -20.69 -0.21 9.25
N ARG A 313 -20.14 0.57 10.19
CA ARG A 313 -19.10 1.57 9.90
C ARG A 313 -17.86 0.93 9.30
N ALA A 314 -17.41 -0.19 9.85
CA ALA A 314 -16.28 -0.93 9.30
C ALA A 314 -16.55 -1.38 7.86
N ILE A 315 -17.73 -1.94 7.57
CA ILE A 315 -18.09 -2.37 6.21
C ILE A 315 -18.11 -1.19 5.24
N VAL A 316 -18.75 -0.07 5.61
CA VAL A 316 -18.81 1.12 4.74
C VAL A 316 -17.43 1.76 4.57
N ALA A 317 -16.60 1.81 5.62
CA ALA A 317 -15.23 2.34 5.54
C ALA A 317 -14.35 1.48 4.61
N ASN A 318 -14.43 0.15 4.70
CA ASN A 318 -13.69 -0.73 3.79
C ASN A 318 -14.17 -0.60 2.33
N ALA A 319 -15.49 -0.47 2.10
CA ALA A 319 -16.03 -0.19 0.78
C ALA A 319 -15.56 1.18 0.24
N ALA A 320 -15.52 2.20 1.09
CA ALA A 320 -15.03 3.53 0.75
C ALA A 320 -13.54 3.51 0.42
N LEU A 321 -12.73 2.74 1.17
CA LEU A 321 -11.30 2.58 0.91
C LEU A 321 -11.05 1.99 -0.49
N GLY A 322 -11.80 0.97 -0.89
CA GLY A 322 -11.71 0.37 -2.23
C GLY A 322 -12.08 1.32 -3.38
N ALA A 323 -12.73 2.45 -3.10
CA ALA A 323 -13.14 3.46 -4.08
C ALA A 323 -12.60 4.86 -3.75
N VAL A 324 -11.54 4.94 -2.95
CA VAL A 324 -11.08 6.18 -2.30
C VAL A 324 -10.82 7.35 -3.25
N GLU A 325 -10.38 7.07 -4.48
CA GLU A 325 -10.08 8.11 -5.48
C GLU A 325 -11.34 8.81 -6.02
N THR A 326 -12.49 8.14 -6.01
CA THR A 326 -13.74 8.66 -6.59
C THR A 326 -14.72 9.18 -5.55
N LEU A 327 -14.37 9.10 -4.27
CA LEU A 327 -15.21 9.59 -3.17
C LEU A 327 -15.48 11.10 -3.29
N ASP A 328 -16.66 11.51 -2.86
CA ASP A 328 -16.91 12.91 -2.50
C ASP A 328 -16.31 13.24 -1.12
N ASP A 329 -16.27 14.52 -0.76
CA ASP A 329 -15.62 14.97 0.48
C ASP A 329 -16.31 14.44 1.75
N VAL A 330 -17.64 14.27 1.73
CA VAL A 330 -18.39 13.73 2.88
C VAL A 330 -18.03 12.26 3.10
N SER A 331 -17.96 11.48 2.01
CA SER A 331 -17.57 10.08 2.05
C SER A 331 -16.10 9.89 2.45
N PHE A 332 -15.20 10.77 1.95
CA PHE A 332 -13.80 10.75 2.34
C PHE A 332 -13.59 11.06 3.82
N GLU A 333 -14.26 12.09 4.36
CA GLU A 333 -14.19 12.39 5.79
C GLU A 333 -14.79 11.27 6.65
N PHE A 334 -15.81 10.57 6.16
CA PHE A 334 -16.31 9.36 6.83
C PHE A 334 -15.25 8.25 6.87
N LEU A 335 -14.59 7.96 5.74
CA LEU A 335 -13.47 7.01 5.71
C LEU A 335 -12.38 7.42 6.70
N TRP A 336 -11.99 8.70 6.66
CA TRP A 336 -10.94 9.27 7.51
C TRP A 336 -11.26 9.08 9.01
N ALA A 337 -12.47 9.43 9.42
CA ALA A 337 -12.92 9.29 10.81
C ALA A 337 -13.03 7.83 11.29
N ASN A 338 -13.00 6.85 10.38
CA ASN A 338 -13.14 5.43 10.69
C ASN A 338 -11.92 4.61 10.23
N LEU A 339 -10.75 5.21 10.02
CA LEU A 339 -9.53 4.50 9.63
C LEU A 339 -9.18 3.36 10.58
N GLY A 340 -9.40 3.51 11.89
CA GLY A 340 -9.17 2.43 12.87
C GLY A 340 -10.11 1.22 12.75
N LEU A 341 -11.06 1.22 11.81
CA LEU A 341 -11.98 0.12 11.51
C LEU A 341 -11.70 -0.56 10.17
N ILE A 342 -10.72 -0.09 9.40
CA ILE A 342 -10.36 -0.68 8.10
C ILE A 342 -9.63 -2.00 8.31
N ASP A 343 -9.80 -2.92 7.36
CA ASP A 343 -9.06 -4.18 7.34
C ASP A 343 -7.61 -3.90 6.90
N PRO A 344 -6.60 -4.20 7.75
CA PRO A 344 -5.20 -4.02 7.38
C PRO A 344 -4.79 -4.79 6.13
N ALA A 345 -5.49 -5.88 5.77
CA ALA A 345 -5.22 -6.65 4.56
C ALA A 345 -5.58 -5.92 3.26
N ALA A 346 -6.52 -4.96 3.31
CA ALA A 346 -6.95 -4.18 2.15
C ALA A 346 -6.09 -2.92 1.89
N LEU A 347 -5.26 -2.55 2.86
CA LEU A 347 -4.43 -1.34 2.79
C LEU A 347 -3.40 -1.36 1.65
N PRO A 348 -2.61 -2.43 1.40
CA PRO A 348 -1.56 -2.39 0.37
C PRO A 348 -2.09 -2.01 -1.01
N ASP A 349 -3.23 -2.58 -1.41
CA ASP A 349 -3.84 -2.33 -2.73
C ASP A 349 -4.46 -0.93 -2.83
N SER A 350 -4.94 -0.40 -1.71
CA SER A 350 -5.66 0.89 -1.68
C SER A 350 -4.77 2.08 -1.29
N ALA A 351 -3.56 1.83 -0.77
CA ALA A 351 -2.64 2.85 -0.27
C ALA A 351 -2.26 3.91 -1.33
N PRO A 352 -1.93 3.56 -2.59
CA PRO A 352 -1.65 4.57 -3.62
C PRO A 352 -2.85 5.49 -3.86
N GLY A 353 -4.05 4.93 -3.96
CA GLY A 353 -5.27 5.70 -4.18
C GLY A 353 -5.61 6.60 -2.99
N LEU A 354 -5.42 6.10 -1.76
CA LEU A 354 -5.60 6.89 -0.55
C LEU A 354 -4.58 8.03 -0.49
N ALA A 355 -3.32 7.78 -0.85
CA ALA A 355 -2.27 8.79 -0.89
C ALA A 355 -2.59 9.92 -1.88
N ARG A 356 -3.03 9.59 -3.09
CA ARG A 356 -3.49 10.57 -4.10
C ARG A 356 -4.73 11.34 -3.63
N ALA A 357 -5.67 10.66 -2.98
CA ALA A 357 -6.88 11.27 -2.44
C ALA A 357 -6.58 12.27 -1.32
N ILE A 358 -5.60 11.98 -0.45
CA ILE A 358 -5.10 12.89 0.59
C ILE A 358 -4.42 14.10 -0.08
N LEU A 359 -3.52 13.87 -1.05
CA LEU A 359 -2.76 14.93 -1.73
C LEU A 359 -3.67 15.97 -2.38
N ARG A 360 -4.74 15.49 -3.03
CA ARG A 360 -5.72 16.34 -3.72
C ARG A 360 -6.56 17.18 -2.77
N ARG A 361 -6.75 16.74 -1.52
CA ARG A 361 -7.67 17.36 -0.56
C ARG A 361 -6.94 18.13 0.53
N ASP A 362 -6.23 17.41 1.38
CA ASP A 362 -5.51 17.97 2.52
C ASP A 362 -4.26 17.12 2.79
N PRO A 363 -3.11 17.50 2.22
CA PRO A 363 -1.84 16.79 2.40
C PRO A 363 -1.44 16.64 3.88
N ARG A 364 -1.84 17.57 4.76
CA ARG A 364 -1.43 17.58 6.18
C ARG A 364 -2.00 16.39 6.96
N LYS A 365 -3.08 15.81 6.49
CA LYS A 365 -3.64 14.56 7.04
C LYS A 365 -2.62 13.42 7.10
N LEU A 366 -1.60 13.40 6.22
CA LEU A 366 -0.51 12.42 6.30
C LEU A 366 0.43 12.67 7.48
N VAL A 367 0.71 13.94 7.81
CA VAL A 367 1.49 14.33 9.01
C VAL A 367 0.76 13.91 10.27
N ASP A 368 -0.56 14.18 10.34
CA ASP A 368 -1.38 13.79 11.48
C ASP A 368 -1.35 12.27 11.73
N LEU A 369 -1.24 11.43 10.69
CA LEU A 369 -1.14 9.98 10.86
C LEU A 369 0.20 9.54 11.47
N LEU A 370 1.30 10.22 11.12
CA LEU A 370 2.64 9.93 11.63
C LEU A 370 2.77 10.29 13.12
N ASP A 371 2.08 11.36 13.55
CA ASP A 371 2.09 11.83 14.94
C ASP A 371 1.11 11.07 15.86
N ASN A 372 0.28 10.19 15.30
CA ASN A 372 -0.78 9.48 16.02
C ASN A 372 -0.35 8.11 16.58
N ASP A 373 -1.34 7.35 17.09
CA ASP A 373 -1.14 6.03 17.66
C ASP A 373 -0.50 4.99 16.72
N LYS A 374 -0.09 3.84 17.26
CA LYS A 374 0.60 2.77 16.52
C LYS A 374 -0.14 2.30 15.25
N VAL A 375 -1.47 2.40 15.21
CA VAL A 375 -2.26 1.96 14.06
C VAL A 375 -2.18 2.98 12.93
N SER A 376 -2.27 4.27 13.27
CA SER A 376 -2.14 5.38 12.32
C SER A 376 -0.75 5.43 11.68
N GLY A 377 0.30 5.16 12.46
CA GLY A 377 1.67 5.05 11.95
C GLY A 377 1.83 3.95 10.89
N ILE A 378 1.19 2.78 11.08
CA ILE A 378 1.22 1.70 10.07
C ILE A 378 0.57 2.15 8.76
N VAL A 379 -0.54 2.89 8.83
CA VAL A 379 -1.21 3.41 7.63
C VAL A 379 -0.31 4.42 6.91
N ALA A 380 0.32 5.33 7.65
CA ALA A 380 1.26 6.30 7.08
C ALA A 380 2.47 5.62 6.42
N ASP A 381 3.05 4.61 7.08
CA ASP A 381 4.16 3.82 6.54
C ASP A 381 3.79 3.19 5.20
N ARG A 382 2.62 2.54 5.13
CA ARG A 382 2.12 1.92 3.90
C ARG A 382 1.85 2.94 2.80
N ILE A 383 1.34 4.12 3.14
CA ILE A 383 1.15 5.22 2.18
C ILE A 383 2.49 5.65 1.59
N LEU A 384 3.50 5.92 2.44
CA LEU A 384 4.82 6.36 1.99
C LEU A 384 5.55 5.30 1.16
N GLU A 385 5.41 4.02 1.54
CA GLU A 385 5.98 2.90 0.77
C GLU A 385 5.32 2.78 -0.62
N ALA A 386 4.01 3.00 -0.71
CA ALA A 386 3.23 2.75 -1.92
C ALA A 386 3.30 3.89 -2.96
N LEU A 387 3.67 5.11 -2.55
CA LEU A 387 3.82 6.26 -3.45
C LEU A 387 4.93 6.03 -4.48
N THR A 388 4.74 6.46 -5.73
CA THR A 388 5.86 6.54 -6.68
C THR A 388 6.84 7.66 -6.27
N VAL A 389 8.08 7.63 -6.78
CA VAL A 389 9.06 8.70 -6.52
C VAL A 389 8.52 10.06 -6.96
N ASP A 390 7.79 10.11 -8.09
CA ASP A 390 7.17 11.33 -8.60
C ASP A 390 6.09 11.90 -7.67
N GLU A 391 5.19 11.04 -7.20
CA GLU A 391 4.13 11.44 -6.26
C GLU A 391 4.71 11.85 -4.91
N LEU A 392 5.74 11.15 -4.42
CA LEU A 392 6.41 11.48 -3.16
C LEU A 392 7.12 12.83 -3.24
N ILE A 393 7.84 13.12 -4.34
CA ILE A 393 8.45 14.45 -4.55
C ILE A 393 7.37 15.53 -4.62
N SER A 394 6.24 15.25 -5.28
CA SER A 394 5.09 16.18 -5.32
C SER A 394 4.53 16.47 -3.92
N TYR A 395 4.50 15.47 -3.05
CA TYR A 395 4.15 15.63 -1.63
C TYR A 395 5.15 16.52 -0.88
N LEU A 396 6.45 16.23 -1.01
CA LEU A 396 7.51 16.95 -0.30
C LEU A 396 7.59 18.43 -0.70
N LYS A 397 7.21 18.78 -1.94
CA LYS A 397 7.09 20.19 -2.36
C LYS A 397 6.04 20.96 -1.56
N VAL A 398 4.95 20.30 -1.16
CA VAL A 398 3.87 20.93 -0.38
C VAL A 398 4.14 20.84 1.12
N LEU A 399 4.78 19.75 1.57
CA LEU A 399 5.09 19.48 2.98
C LEU A 399 6.56 19.08 3.18
N PRO A 400 7.50 20.04 3.19
CA PRO A 400 8.93 19.77 3.37
C PRO A 400 9.26 19.11 4.72
N GLU A 401 8.43 19.33 5.75
CA GLU A 401 8.55 18.71 7.08
C GLU A 401 8.51 17.17 7.07
N LEU A 402 7.94 16.57 6.01
CA LEU A 402 7.93 15.11 5.83
C LEU A 402 9.23 14.53 5.28
N THR A 403 10.23 15.36 4.94
CA THR A 403 11.46 14.90 4.28
C THR A 403 12.19 13.81 5.08
N ALA A 404 12.26 13.94 6.41
CA ALA A 404 12.93 12.96 7.25
C ALA A 404 12.23 11.59 7.22
N GLU A 405 10.90 11.58 7.37
CA GLU A 405 10.09 10.36 7.36
C GLU A 405 10.06 9.70 5.96
N ALA A 406 10.06 10.50 4.90
CA ALA A 406 10.17 10.02 3.53
C ALA A 406 11.53 9.37 3.28
N LEU A 407 12.65 10.01 3.64
CA LEU A 407 14.00 9.46 3.47
C LEU A 407 14.22 8.16 4.25
N ALA A 408 13.63 8.05 5.44
CA ALA A 408 13.73 6.85 6.28
C ALA A 408 13.13 5.60 5.61
N ARG A 409 12.10 5.77 4.78
CA ARG A 409 11.37 4.65 4.12
C ARG A 409 11.70 4.50 2.64
N ARG A 410 12.01 5.60 1.98
CA ARG A 410 12.20 5.72 0.53
C ARG A 410 13.50 6.46 0.21
N ALA A 411 14.61 5.84 0.61
CA ALA A 411 15.94 6.37 0.35
C ALA A 411 16.26 6.52 -1.16
N ASP A 412 15.55 5.81 -2.04
CA ASP A 412 15.69 5.89 -3.49
C ASP A 412 15.37 7.28 -4.07
N ILE A 413 14.64 8.13 -3.34
CA ILE A 413 14.38 9.53 -3.77
C ILE A 413 15.65 10.36 -3.94
N VAL A 414 16.74 10.01 -3.25
CA VAL A 414 18.04 10.70 -3.41
C VAL A 414 18.62 10.49 -4.81
N GLY A 415 18.12 9.53 -5.58
CA GLY A 415 18.52 9.30 -6.97
C GLY A 415 17.76 10.16 -7.99
N ASP A 416 16.77 10.97 -7.58
CA ASP A 416 15.97 11.79 -8.50
C ASP A 416 16.40 13.27 -8.45
N ALA A 417 16.66 13.86 -9.61
CA ALA A 417 17.12 15.25 -9.73
C ALA A 417 16.09 16.26 -9.18
N ARG A 418 14.79 15.98 -9.27
CA ARG A 418 13.72 16.87 -8.84
C ARG A 418 13.64 16.99 -7.32
N PHE A 419 14.10 15.97 -6.60
CA PHE A 419 14.25 16.04 -5.15
C PHE A 419 15.33 17.07 -4.78
N TRP A 420 16.54 16.94 -5.33
CA TRP A 420 17.65 17.87 -5.06
C TRP A 420 17.37 19.30 -5.52
N ALA A 421 16.52 19.49 -6.53
CA ALA A 421 16.10 20.82 -6.98
C ALA A 421 15.37 21.61 -5.88
N GLU A 422 14.68 20.93 -4.97
CA GLU A 422 13.81 21.55 -3.94
C GLU A 422 14.39 21.44 -2.52
N VAL A 423 15.36 20.55 -2.28
CA VAL A 423 15.94 20.34 -0.95
C VAL A 423 16.71 21.58 -0.47
N GLU A 424 16.26 22.17 0.62
CA GLU A 424 16.94 23.29 1.28
C GLU A 424 18.12 22.80 2.16
N GLU A 425 17.90 21.75 2.96
CA GLU A 425 18.90 21.19 3.88
C GLU A 425 19.37 19.79 3.42
N PRO A 426 20.52 19.69 2.72
CA PRO A 426 20.94 18.43 2.08
C PRO A 426 21.54 17.40 3.04
N ASP A 427 21.91 17.78 4.27
CA ASP A 427 22.70 16.93 5.16
C ASP A 427 22.05 15.57 5.45
N LEU A 428 20.74 15.55 5.72
CA LEU A 428 20.01 14.30 5.97
C LEU A 428 19.94 13.41 4.73
N ALA A 429 19.73 14.02 3.55
CA ALA A 429 19.69 13.29 2.28
C ALA A 429 21.07 12.70 1.93
N LEU A 430 22.15 13.45 2.18
CA LEU A 430 23.52 12.99 1.99
C LEU A 430 23.85 11.83 2.94
N GLN A 431 23.50 11.94 4.22
CA GLN A 431 23.68 10.85 5.19
C GLN A 431 22.88 9.60 4.78
N THR A 432 21.65 9.78 4.32
CA THR A 432 20.80 8.69 3.83
C THR A 432 21.44 7.99 2.63
N ALA A 433 21.91 8.76 1.64
CA ALA A 433 22.60 8.22 0.47
C ALA A 433 23.89 7.47 0.84
N LEU A 434 24.66 7.98 1.82
CA LEU A 434 25.86 7.33 2.31
C LEU A 434 25.54 5.99 2.99
N ASN A 435 24.56 5.97 3.90
CA ASN A 435 24.19 4.79 4.69
C ASN A 435 23.59 3.68 3.82
N GLN A 436 22.89 4.04 2.75
CA GLN A 436 22.22 3.08 1.84
C GLN A 436 23.05 2.70 0.61
N GLY A 437 24.27 3.23 0.46
CA GLY A 437 25.13 2.93 -0.69
C GLY A 437 24.63 3.54 -2.01
N LEU A 438 23.93 4.67 -1.94
CA LEU A 438 23.32 5.38 -3.07
C LEU A 438 24.12 6.64 -3.50
N GLN A 439 25.39 6.75 -3.11
CA GLN A 439 26.21 7.95 -3.31
C GLN A 439 26.30 8.33 -4.80
N SER A 440 26.55 7.35 -5.69
CA SER A 440 26.67 7.61 -7.12
C SER A 440 25.36 8.09 -7.75
N ALA A 441 24.22 7.52 -7.33
CA ALA A 441 22.90 7.95 -7.78
C ALA A 441 22.59 9.38 -7.31
N ALA A 442 22.93 9.71 -6.06
CA ALA A 442 22.79 11.06 -5.54
C ALA A 442 23.67 12.07 -6.28
N VAL A 443 24.94 11.75 -6.55
CA VAL A 443 25.83 12.62 -7.33
C VAL A 443 25.27 12.87 -8.73
N PHE A 444 24.79 11.82 -9.41
CA PHE A 444 24.15 11.96 -10.71
C PHE A 444 22.95 12.91 -10.66
N ALA A 445 22.04 12.70 -9.71
CA ALA A 445 20.84 13.51 -9.54
C ALA A 445 21.15 14.99 -9.24
N MET A 446 22.15 15.24 -8.39
CA MET A 446 22.60 16.60 -8.07
C MET A 446 23.21 17.32 -9.28
N ILE A 447 23.95 16.60 -10.13
CA ILE A 447 24.51 17.18 -11.38
C ILE A 447 23.38 17.51 -12.37
N ASP A 448 22.41 16.60 -12.52
CA ASP A 448 21.30 16.76 -13.45
C ASP A 448 20.37 17.93 -13.08
N CYS A 449 20.14 18.16 -11.77
CA CYS A 449 19.37 19.31 -11.27
C CYS A 449 20.10 20.67 -11.41
N ARG A 450 21.35 20.67 -11.88
CA ARG A 450 22.18 21.87 -12.16
C ARG A 450 22.52 22.74 -10.95
N ARG A 451 22.46 22.19 -9.74
CA ARG A 451 22.85 22.88 -8.50
C ARG A 451 24.34 22.69 -8.21
N ASN A 452 25.16 23.51 -8.84
CA ASN A 452 26.63 23.41 -8.76
C ASN A 452 27.19 23.67 -7.34
N GLU A 453 26.46 24.38 -6.49
CA GLU A 453 26.81 24.59 -5.08
C GLU A 453 26.83 23.29 -4.26
N LEU A 454 26.09 22.26 -4.71
CA LEU A 454 26.08 20.94 -4.06
C LEU A 454 27.38 20.16 -4.28
N ALA A 455 28.22 20.55 -5.25
CA ALA A 455 29.46 19.83 -5.57
C ALA A 455 30.41 19.76 -4.35
N ALA A 456 30.64 20.89 -3.67
CA ALA A 456 31.52 20.95 -2.51
C ALA A 456 30.96 20.16 -1.32
N VAL A 457 29.63 20.14 -1.15
CA VAL A 457 28.95 19.42 -0.07
C VAL A 457 29.02 17.91 -0.33
N ALA A 458 28.75 17.48 -1.57
CA ALA A 458 28.82 16.08 -1.99
C ALA A 458 30.24 15.51 -1.91
N VAL A 459 31.26 16.26 -2.37
CA VAL A 459 32.66 15.83 -2.26
C VAL A 459 33.08 15.68 -0.80
N ARG A 460 32.61 16.57 0.09
CA ARG A 460 32.87 16.47 1.52
C ARG A 460 32.19 15.27 2.16
N ALA A 461 30.95 14.98 1.78
CA ALA A 461 30.14 13.90 2.35
C ALA A 461 30.54 12.51 1.83
N PHE A 462 30.80 12.37 0.53
CA PHE A 462 31.04 11.09 -0.14
C PHE A 462 32.51 10.81 -0.45
N GLY A 463 33.34 11.86 -0.51
CA GLY A 463 34.73 11.79 -0.91
C GLY A 463 34.94 11.95 -2.42
N ALA A 464 36.06 12.60 -2.78
CA ALA A 464 36.38 12.94 -4.16
C ALA A 464 36.44 11.74 -5.12
N LYS A 465 36.94 10.58 -4.68
CA LYS A 465 37.04 9.38 -5.53
C LYS A 465 35.67 8.86 -5.93
N VAL A 466 34.71 8.80 -5.00
CA VAL A 466 33.34 8.37 -5.27
C VAL A 466 32.66 9.34 -6.23
N THR A 467 32.88 10.65 -6.05
CA THR A 467 32.37 11.67 -6.97
C THR A 467 32.93 11.49 -8.39
N LEU A 468 34.24 11.21 -8.53
CA LEU A 468 34.88 10.95 -9.82
C LEU A 468 34.38 9.65 -10.46
N ASP A 469 34.19 8.58 -9.68
CA ASP A 469 33.59 7.33 -10.17
C ASP A 469 32.19 7.58 -10.74
N ALA A 470 31.36 8.32 -10.00
CA ALA A 470 30.01 8.68 -10.42
C ALA A 470 30.03 9.53 -11.70
N LEU A 471 30.85 10.58 -11.74
CA LEU A 471 31.06 11.43 -12.91
C LEU A 471 31.49 10.63 -14.14
N ASN A 472 32.34 9.63 -13.97
CA ASN A 472 32.84 8.78 -15.05
C ASN A 472 31.78 7.83 -15.64
N GLY A 473 30.72 7.54 -14.88
CA GLY A 473 29.56 6.75 -15.32
C GLY A 473 28.50 7.53 -16.09
N ILE A 474 28.59 8.87 -16.15
CA ILE A 474 27.58 9.74 -16.80
C ILE A 474 27.82 9.80 -18.31
N SER A 475 26.77 9.55 -19.11
CA SER A 475 26.80 9.72 -20.57
C SER A 475 26.75 11.21 -20.96
N HIS A 476 27.46 11.60 -22.02
CA HIS A 476 28.01 12.94 -22.34
C HIS A 476 27.04 14.15 -22.49
N ALA A 477 25.79 14.10 -22.03
CA ALA A 477 24.80 15.16 -22.22
C ALA A 477 24.84 16.25 -21.11
N ASN A 478 25.83 17.16 -21.21
CA ASN A 478 25.95 18.52 -20.61
C ASN A 478 27.32 18.72 -19.97
N ASN A 479 28.22 19.38 -20.70
CA ASN A 479 29.62 19.54 -20.33
C ASN A 479 29.85 20.60 -19.23
N ASP A 480 29.00 21.63 -19.14
CA ASP A 480 29.28 22.81 -18.31
C ASP A 480 29.16 22.55 -16.80
N ASN A 481 28.19 21.73 -16.37
CA ASN A 481 28.03 21.42 -14.94
C ASN A 481 29.07 20.43 -14.43
N ARG A 482 29.48 19.45 -15.24
CA ARG A 482 30.45 18.43 -14.81
C ARG A 482 31.80 19.04 -14.45
N LEU A 483 32.19 20.15 -15.09
CA LEU A 483 33.47 20.80 -14.83
C LEU A 483 33.57 21.28 -13.37
N VAL A 484 32.53 21.89 -12.80
CA VAL A 484 32.56 22.35 -11.40
C VAL A 484 32.76 21.18 -10.43
N TRP A 485 32.10 20.05 -10.71
CA TRP A 485 32.23 18.84 -9.90
C TRP A 485 33.61 18.20 -10.02
N VAL A 486 34.19 18.18 -11.23
CA VAL A 486 35.58 17.75 -11.45
C VAL A 486 36.54 18.68 -10.70
N GLN A 487 36.32 19.99 -10.74
CA GLN A 487 37.16 20.99 -10.05
C GLN A 487 37.15 20.81 -8.53
N GLU A 488 35.98 20.59 -7.94
CA GLU A 488 35.85 20.31 -6.51
C GLU A 488 36.52 18.99 -6.12
N ALA A 489 36.27 17.91 -6.87
CA ALA A 489 36.89 16.62 -6.59
C ALA A 489 38.42 16.63 -6.79
N ALA A 490 38.91 17.41 -7.76
CA ALA A 490 40.34 17.52 -8.06
C ALA A 490 41.17 18.12 -6.92
N LYS A 491 40.54 18.83 -5.97
CA LYS A 491 41.24 19.36 -4.78
C LYS A 491 41.91 18.27 -3.95
N ASP A 492 41.40 17.04 -3.99
CA ASP A 492 42.05 15.86 -3.41
C ASP A 492 42.85 15.09 -4.47
N THR A 493 44.12 15.45 -4.63
CA THR A 493 45.00 14.83 -5.64
C THR A 493 45.31 13.36 -5.36
N GLN A 494 45.20 12.90 -4.11
CA GLN A 494 45.36 11.48 -3.76
C GLN A 494 44.14 10.67 -4.21
N ALA A 495 42.94 11.23 -4.07
CA ALA A 495 41.73 10.62 -4.62
C ALA A 495 41.78 10.53 -6.16
N VAL A 496 42.28 11.55 -6.85
CA VAL A 496 42.48 11.51 -8.31
C VAL A 496 43.46 10.39 -8.71
N ALA A 497 44.57 10.25 -7.98
CA ALA A 497 45.53 9.16 -8.23
C ALA A 497 44.88 7.78 -8.04
N ARG A 498 44.09 7.58 -6.98
CA ARG A 498 43.36 6.34 -6.71
C ARG A 498 42.32 6.05 -7.79
N PHE A 499 41.53 7.06 -8.17
CA PHE A 499 40.56 6.96 -9.26
C PHE A 499 41.21 6.45 -10.55
N PHE A 500 42.31 7.06 -10.98
CA PHE A 500 43.04 6.63 -12.17
C PHE A 500 43.66 5.22 -12.06
N ALA A 501 44.06 4.80 -10.87
CA ALA A 501 44.68 3.49 -10.66
C ALA A 501 43.65 2.36 -10.62
N GLU A 502 42.47 2.60 -10.04
CA GLU A 502 41.45 1.58 -9.80
C GLU A 502 40.41 1.48 -10.92
N GLN A 503 40.22 2.54 -11.69
CA GLN A 503 39.18 2.58 -12.71
C GLN A 503 39.55 1.75 -13.95
N SER A 504 38.62 0.89 -14.39
CA SER A 504 38.82 0.02 -15.57
C SER A 504 38.86 0.79 -16.88
N ALA A 505 38.02 1.82 -17.01
CA ALA A 505 38.04 2.76 -18.12
C ALA A 505 37.70 4.18 -17.67
N VAL A 506 38.55 5.14 -18.02
CA VAL A 506 38.35 6.57 -17.70
C VAL A 506 37.88 7.31 -18.95
N GLN A 507 36.77 8.03 -18.86
CA GLN A 507 36.26 8.80 -19.98
C GLN A 507 37.22 9.95 -20.33
N ARG A 508 37.50 10.12 -21.63
CA ARG A 508 38.47 11.12 -22.12
C ARG A 508 38.08 12.56 -21.79
N ASP A 509 36.80 12.86 -21.67
CA ASP A 509 36.30 14.16 -21.26
C ASP A 509 36.65 14.47 -19.78
N ILE A 510 36.53 13.49 -18.88
CA ILE A 510 36.97 13.60 -17.48
C ILE A 510 38.49 13.77 -17.40
N LEU A 511 39.25 13.00 -18.19
CA LEU A 511 40.71 13.17 -18.27
C LEU A 511 41.10 14.58 -18.71
N TYR A 512 40.45 15.07 -19.76
CA TYR A 512 40.66 16.43 -20.24
C TYR A 512 40.29 17.46 -19.17
N ALA A 513 39.12 17.34 -18.53
CA ALA A 513 38.67 18.26 -17.47
C ALA A 513 39.63 18.28 -16.27
N LEU A 514 40.14 17.11 -15.84
CA LEU A 514 41.16 17.02 -14.80
C LEU A 514 42.48 17.67 -15.25
N ALA A 515 42.92 17.49 -16.50
CA ALA A 515 44.12 18.11 -17.05
C ALA A 515 44.00 19.64 -17.22
N ARG A 516 42.77 20.14 -17.39
CA ARG A 516 42.45 21.58 -17.37
C ARG A 516 42.46 22.17 -15.96
N THR A 517 42.22 21.34 -14.96
CA THR A 517 42.04 21.77 -13.57
C THR A 517 43.34 21.69 -12.76
N LEU A 518 44.11 20.62 -12.94
CA LEU A 518 45.28 20.31 -12.14
C LEU A 518 46.56 20.69 -12.88
N PRO A 519 47.61 21.16 -12.18
CA PRO A 519 48.93 21.24 -12.79
C PRO A 519 49.51 19.82 -13.01
N PRO A 520 50.36 19.61 -14.04
CA PRO A 520 50.90 18.30 -14.40
C PRO A 520 51.51 17.51 -13.24
N ASP A 521 52.22 18.17 -12.32
CA ASP A 521 52.88 17.52 -11.20
C ASP A 521 52.01 17.39 -9.93
N ALA A 522 50.74 17.80 -9.95
CA ALA A 522 49.85 17.79 -8.77
C ALA A 522 49.51 16.37 -8.28
N VAL A 523 49.27 15.46 -9.22
CA VAL A 523 48.87 14.08 -8.92
C VAL A 523 50.10 13.27 -8.51
N PRO A 524 50.09 12.63 -7.32
CA PRO A 524 51.23 11.89 -6.81
C PRO A 524 51.51 10.63 -7.65
N ASN A 525 52.78 10.24 -7.70
CA ASN A 525 53.24 8.97 -8.28
C ASN A 525 54.46 8.49 -7.46
N ASP A 526 54.17 7.98 -6.26
CA ASP A 526 55.20 7.50 -5.33
C ASP A 526 55.63 6.06 -5.63
N TYR A 527 54.79 5.26 -6.30
CA TYR A 527 55.07 3.87 -6.67
C TYR A 527 54.32 3.49 -7.95
N GLY A 528 54.85 2.51 -8.69
CA GLY A 528 54.16 1.92 -9.84
C GLY A 528 54.19 2.77 -11.12
N ILE A 529 53.22 2.51 -12.00
CA ILE A 529 53.01 3.22 -13.27
C ILE A 529 52.33 4.55 -12.99
N ASP A 530 52.69 5.60 -13.73
CA ASP A 530 52.06 6.91 -13.57
C ASP A 530 50.53 6.86 -13.72
N PRO A 531 49.76 7.43 -12.77
CA PRO A 531 48.31 7.42 -12.83
C PRO A 531 47.75 8.00 -14.13
N TRP A 532 48.34 9.07 -14.65
CA TRP A 532 47.90 9.67 -15.91
C TRP A 532 48.18 8.77 -17.11
N LEU A 533 49.32 8.07 -17.11
CA LEU A 533 49.65 7.11 -18.16
C LEU A 533 48.69 5.92 -18.16
N SER A 534 48.40 5.37 -16.98
CA SER A 534 47.45 4.28 -16.80
C SER A 534 46.04 4.69 -17.26
N ALA A 535 45.58 5.87 -16.81
CA ALA A 535 44.26 6.37 -17.16
C ALA A 535 44.11 6.66 -18.65
N TRP A 536 45.13 7.23 -19.30
CA TRP A 536 45.11 7.44 -20.76
C TRP A 536 45.05 6.12 -21.54
N ARG A 537 45.87 5.12 -21.15
CA ARG A 537 45.90 3.81 -21.81
C ARG A 537 44.57 3.07 -21.71
N ASN A 538 43.90 3.22 -20.57
CA ASN A 538 42.59 2.62 -20.32
C ASN A 538 41.44 3.58 -20.68
N SER A 539 41.70 4.69 -21.36
CA SER A 539 40.67 5.69 -21.61
C SER A 539 39.65 5.25 -22.66
N ALA A 540 38.41 5.70 -22.50
CA ALA A 540 37.31 5.46 -23.43
C ALA A 540 36.63 6.78 -23.82
N GLY A 541 35.78 6.72 -24.85
CA GLY A 541 35.06 7.88 -25.37
C GLY A 541 35.88 8.72 -26.36
N MET A 542 35.24 9.75 -26.89
CA MET A 542 35.82 10.67 -27.88
C MET A 542 35.88 12.07 -27.28
N ILE A 543 37.00 12.75 -27.53
CA ILE A 543 37.16 14.19 -27.33
C ILE A 543 37.64 14.76 -28.67
N ASP A 544 37.43 16.05 -28.91
CA ASP A 544 37.89 16.68 -30.15
C ASP A 544 39.43 16.72 -30.25
N ASP A 545 39.92 17.04 -31.44
CA ASP A 545 41.36 17.07 -31.75
C ASP A 545 42.10 18.13 -30.91
N THR A 546 41.44 19.25 -30.60
CA THR A 546 42.00 20.33 -29.78
C THR A 546 42.23 19.85 -28.35
N ALA A 547 41.24 19.22 -27.74
CA ALA A 547 41.31 18.61 -26.41
C ALA A 547 42.32 17.45 -26.37
N THR A 548 42.35 16.62 -27.41
CA THR A 548 43.34 15.53 -27.53
C THR A 548 44.76 16.11 -27.54
N THR A 549 44.98 17.15 -28.35
CA THR A 549 46.28 17.81 -28.46
C THR A 549 46.68 18.48 -27.15
N TYR A 550 45.73 19.11 -26.44
CA TYR A 550 45.97 19.65 -25.10
C TYR A 550 46.41 18.57 -24.11
N VAL A 551 45.70 17.43 -24.06
CA VAL A 551 46.06 16.32 -23.17
C VAL A 551 47.45 15.76 -23.52
N MET A 552 47.80 15.65 -24.81
CA MET A 552 49.14 15.22 -25.23
C MET A 552 50.24 16.16 -24.73
N ALA A 553 50.06 17.48 -24.89
CA ALA A 553 51.00 18.47 -24.36
C ALA A 553 51.06 18.46 -22.82
N TYR A 554 49.92 18.27 -22.15
CA TYR A 554 49.85 18.12 -20.70
C TYR A 554 50.65 16.91 -20.21
N LEU A 555 50.45 15.75 -20.84
CA LEU A 555 51.16 14.51 -20.52
C LEU A 555 52.65 14.58 -20.89
N LEU A 556 53.02 15.31 -21.95
CA LEU A 556 54.42 15.62 -22.24
C LEU A 556 55.04 16.48 -21.13
N THR A 557 54.32 17.51 -20.68
CA THR A 557 54.75 18.36 -19.56
C THR A 557 54.90 17.56 -18.27
N ARG A 558 53.99 16.60 -18.02
CA ARG A 558 54.08 15.61 -16.94
C ARG A 558 55.34 14.75 -17.05
N ALA A 559 55.70 14.31 -18.26
CA ALA A 559 56.91 13.54 -18.54
C ALA A 559 58.19 14.35 -18.24
N LEU A 560 58.18 15.65 -18.53
CA LEU A 560 59.28 16.58 -18.22
C LEU A 560 59.34 16.98 -16.75
N GLY A 561 58.28 16.71 -15.98
CA GLY A 561 58.15 16.94 -14.55
C GLY A 561 59.14 16.14 -13.70
N GLN A 562 59.11 16.35 -12.39
CA GLN A 562 59.90 15.54 -11.42
C GLN A 562 59.03 14.52 -10.70
N ARG A 563 57.70 14.63 -10.82
CA ARG A 563 56.79 13.79 -10.04
C ARG A 563 56.54 12.42 -10.69
N SER A 564 56.81 12.22 -11.98
CA SER A 564 56.47 10.96 -12.67
C SER A 564 57.63 9.97 -12.62
N ARG A 565 57.31 8.69 -12.38
CA ARG A 565 58.25 7.57 -12.53
C ARG A 565 58.19 6.90 -13.90
N SER A 566 57.20 7.22 -14.73
CA SER A 566 57.01 6.66 -16.08
C SER A 566 57.37 7.68 -17.17
N GLN A 567 58.44 8.44 -16.94
CA GLN A 567 58.83 9.56 -17.81
C GLN A 567 59.11 9.11 -19.23
N ALA A 568 59.77 7.96 -19.38
CA ALA A 568 60.14 7.41 -20.68
C ALA A 568 58.91 6.98 -21.47
N GLU A 569 57.95 6.31 -20.82
CA GLU A 569 56.71 5.83 -21.44
C GLU A 569 55.75 6.98 -21.76
N LEU A 570 55.65 7.99 -20.89
CA LEU A 570 54.89 9.20 -21.18
C LEU A 570 55.50 9.93 -22.38
N ALA A 571 56.82 10.11 -22.40
CA ALA A 571 57.52 10.73 -23.52
C ALA A 571 57.29 10.01 -24.85
N GLN A 572 57.33 8.68 -24.86
CA GLN A 572 57.01 7.87 -26.05
C GLN A 572 55.58 8.08 -26.54
N LEU A 573 54.64 8.19 -25.61
CA LEU A 573 53.24 8.40 -25.93
C LEU A 573 52.99 9.79 -26.53
N THR A 574 53.69 10.80 -26.05
CA THR A 574 53.26 12.20 -26.24
C THR A 574 54.17 13.02 -27.15
N PHE A 575 55.43 12.63 -27.34
CA PHE A 575 56.41 13.46 -28.07
C PHE A 575 56.00 13.71 -29.52
N GLU A 576 55.85 12.66 -30.33
CA GLU A 576 55.53 12.78 -31.75
C GLU A 576 54.17 13.48 -31.98
N PRO A 577 53.07 13.11 -31.29
CA PRO A 577 51.80 13.84 -31.41
C PRO A 577 51.89 15.33 -31.06
N THR A 578 52.61 15.68 -29.99
CA THR A 578 52.76 17.08 -29.57
C THR A 578 53.65 17.86 -30.54
N HIS A 579 54.75 17.25 -31.01
CA HIS A 579 55.65 17.85 -31.99
C HIS A 579 54.92 18.13 -33.32
N ASP A 580 54.17 17.15 -33.83
CA ASP A 580 53.46 17.29 -35.10
C ASP A 580 52.32 18.30 -35.01
N ALA A 581 51.59 18.33 -33.89
CA ALA A 581 50.60 19.37 -33.65
C ALA A 581 51.23 20.76 -33.57
N THR A 582 52.40 20.89 -32.95
CA THR A 582 53.16 22.15 -32.89
C THR A 582 53.60 22.60 -34.28
N GLY A 583 54.19 21.70 -35.08
CA GLY A 583 54.66 22.01 -36.43
C GLY A 583 53.54 22.35 -37.41
N ALA A 584 52.35 21.80 -37.19
CA ALA A 584 51.14 22.10 -37.96
C ALA A 584 50.37 23.34 -37.45
N GLY A 585 50.84 24.02 -36.40
CA GLY A 585 50.13 25.16 -35.80
C GLY A 585 48.80 24.79 -35.13
N ARG A 586 48.61 23.51 -34.76
CA ARG A 586 47.38 22.97 -34.14
C ARG A 586 47.45 22.90 -32.61
N LEU A 587 48.63 23.13 -32.01
CA LEU A 587 48.79 23.16 -30.56
C LEU A 587 48.08 24.40 -29.97
N PRO A 588 47.10 24.24 -29.06
CA PRO A 588 46.45 25.36 -28.40
C PRO A 588 47.44 26.23 -27.64
N GLU A 589 47.20 27.53 -27.58
CA GLU A 589 48.15 28.47 -26.95
C GLU A 589 48.29 28.23 -25.43
N ASP A 590 47.21 27.84 -24.76
CA ASP A 590 47.25 27.46 -23.34
C ASP A 590 48.00 26.14 -23.10
N ALA A 591 47.93 25.19 -24.02
CA ALA A 591 48.77 23.99 -24.00
C ALA A 591 50.26 24.33 -24.20
N TRP A 592 50.56 25.32 -25.04
CA TRP A 592 51.93 25.83 -25.21
C TRP A 592 52.44 26.51 -23.93
N LEU A 593 51.65 27.40 -23.33
CA LEU A 593 51.99 28.09 -22.08
C LEU A 593 52.23 27.11 -20.92
N LEU A 594 51.57 25.94 -20.93
CA LEU A 594 51.82 24.87 -19.97
C LEU A 594 53.19 24.20 -20.17
N LEU A 595 53.57 23.95 -21.43
CA LEU A 595 54.79 23.22 -21.80
C LEU A 595 56.04 24.11 -21.75
N GLU A 596 55.92 25.36 -22.20
CA GLU A 596 57.01 26.31 -22.39
C GLU A 596 57.95 26.47 -21.18
N PRO A 597 57.46 26.57 -19.93
CA PRO A 597 58.32 26.71 -18.75
C PRO A 597 59.27 25.53 -18.53
N ARG A 598 58.99 24.37 -19.13
CA ARG A 598 59.83 23.16 -19.04
C ARG A 598 60.81 23.03 -20.20
N LEU A 599 60.71 23.87 -21.24
CA LEU A 599 61.57 23.82 -22.40
C LEU A 599 62.86 24.62 -22.16
N PRO A 600 64.01 24.19 -22.69
CA PRO A 600 65.25 24.93 -22.57
C PRO A 600 65.13 26.28 -23.29
N TRP A 601 65.84 27.27 -22.77
CA TRP A 601 66.08 28.54 -23.46
C TRP A 601 67.08 28.30 -24.58
N SER A 602 66.71 28.63 -25.83
CA SER A 602 67.66 28.54 -26.94
C SER A 602 68.73 29.62 -26.78
N ILE A 603 70.01 29.23 -26.81
CA ILE A 603 71.17 30.15 -26.74
C ILE A 603 71.37 30.91 -28.08
N PHE A 604 70.62 30.54 -29.11
CA PHE A 604 70.61 31.22 -30.42
C PHE A 604 69.25 31.87 -30.68
N TRP A 605 69.25 32.90 -31.54
CA TRP A 605 68.14 33.78 -31.96
C TRP A 605 66.89 33.09 -32.56
N LEU A 606 66.78 31.77 -32.46
CA LEU A 606 65.70 30.88 -32.91
C LEU A 606 64.79 30.47 -31.72
N THR A 607 64.44 31.39 -30.82
CA THR A 607 63.46 31.10 -29.75
C THR A 607 62.04 30.90 -30.29
N TRP A 608 61.78 31.29 -31.55
CA TRP A 608 60.49 31.14 -32.23
C TRP A 608 60.20 29.71 -32.72
N ASP A 609 61.22 28.86 -32.93
CA ASP A 609 61.01 27.48 -33.38
C ASP A 609 60.59 26.58 -32.21
N ARG A 610 59.27 26.51 -32.00
CA ARG A 610 58.64 25.67 -30.98
C ARG A 610 59.02 24.19 -31.13
N CYS A 611 59.11 23.67 -32.36
CA CYS A 611 59.48 22.27 -32.62
C CYS A 611 60.93 21.98 -32.28
N GLN A 612 61.85 22.90 -32.56
CA GLN A 612 63.25 22.77 -32.13
C GLN A 612 63.37 22.69 -30.60
N ARG A 613 62.65 23.54 -29.86
CA ARG A 613 62.66 23.53 -28.39
C ARG A 613 62.10 22.22 -27.81
N ILE A 614 61.04 21.67 -28.41
CA ILE A 614 60.49 20.37 -28.02
C ILE A 614 61.52 19.25 -28.30
N ARG A 615 62.20 19.26 -29.46
CA ARG A 615 63.26 18.26 -29.74
C ARG A 615 64.43 18.35 -28.75
N ALA A 616 64.88 19.56 -28.43
CA ALA A 616 65.97 19.79 -27.49
C ALA A 616 65.63 19.27 -26.10
N VAL A 617 64.45 19.60 -25.56
CA VAL A 617 64.06 19.12 -24.22
C VAL A 617 63.95 17.59 -24.16
N MET A 618 63.56 16.93 -25.24
CA MET A 618 63.51 15.47 -25.28
C MET A 618 64.89 14.84 -25.19
N ILE A 619 65.87 15.44 -25.87
CA ILE A 619 67.26 15.00 -25.77
C ILE A 619 67.73 15.16 -24.33
N ASP A 620 67.53 16.35 -23.73
CA ASP A 620 67.93 16.63 -22.35
C ASP A 620 67.25 15.67 -21.37
N LEU A 621 65.95 15.43 -21.50
CA LEU A 621 65.20 14.50 -20.64
C LEU A 621 65.85 13.10 -20.63
N PHE A 622 66.12 12.53 -21.80
CA PHE A 622 66.64 11.17 -21.89
C PHE A 622 68.13 11.07 -21.54
N VAL A 623 68.94 12.03 -21.99
CA VAL A 623 70.39 12.04 -21.77
C VAL A 623 70.72 12.40 -20.32
N ASP A 624 70.11 13.46 -19.78
CA ASP A 624 70.44 13.95 -18.45
C ASP A 624 69.89 13.06 -17.35
N ARG A 625 68.66 12.57 -17.50
CA ARG A 625 68.06 11.64 -16.52
C ARG A 625 68.41 10.18 -16.78
N ASN A 626 69.21 9.90 -17.82
CA ASN A 626 69.67 8.55 -18.17
C ASN A 626 68.50 7.55 -18.28
N LEU A 627 67.43 7.97 -18.97
CA LEU A 627 66.25 7.12 -19.20
C LEU A 627 66.62 5.93 -20.11
N PRO A 628 65.80 4.87 -20.17
CA PRO A 628 66.11 3.68 -20.96
C PRO A 628 66.33 3.99 -22.46
N PRO A 629 67.47 3.61 -23.08
CA PRO A 629 67.76 3.88 -24.49
C PRO A 629 66.74 3.28 -25.45
N ARG A 630 66.27 2.06 -25.18
CA ARG A 630 65.16 1.45 -25.92
C ARG A 630 63.92 2.34 -26.00
N ALA A 631 63.66 3.14 -24.95
CA ALA A 631 62.51 4.02 -24.96
C ALA A 631 62.69 5.21 -25.91
N PHE A 632 63.89 5.79 -25.94
CA PHE A 632 64.27 6.84 -26.89
C PHE A 632 64.09 6.41 -28.35
N CYS A 633 64.47 5.18 -28.67
CA CYS A 633 64.37 4.62 -30.03
C CYS A 633 62.94 4.54 -30.58
N ARG A 634 61.93 4.61 -29.71
CA ARG A 634 60.51 4.55 -30.05
C ARG A 634 59.79 5.88 -29.84
N LEU A 635 60.51 6.99 -29.62
CA LEU A 635 59.91 8.31 -29.48
C LEU A 635 59.13 8.74 -30.72
N THR A 636 59.59 8.33 -31.90
CA THR A 636 58.98 8.63 -33.19
C THR A 636 59.18 7.47 -34.13
N ARG A 637 58.24 7.26 -35.07
CA ARG A 637 58.42 6.33 -36.21
C ARG A 637 58.90 7.05 -37.46
N ASN A 638 58.90 8.38 -37.46
CA ASN A 638 59.37 9.21 -38.55
C ASN A 638 60.90 9.27 -38.54
N GLY A 639 61.53 8.64 -39.54
CA GLY A 639 62.99 8.59 -39.66
C GLY A 639 63.67 9.96 -39.73
N GLN A 640 63.02 10.98 -40.32
CA GLN A 640 63.56 12.35 -40.37
C GLN A 640 63.53 13.02 -39.00
N LEU A 641 62.44 12.84 -38.25
CA LEU A 641 62.33 13.35 -36.89
C LEU A 641 63.33 12.65 -35.96
N PHE A 642 63.52 11.34 -36.12
CA PHE A 642 64.55 10.59 -35.42
C PHE A 642 65.96 11.08 -35.76
N SER A 643 66.26 11.34 -37.04
CA SER A 643 67.56 11.90 -37.46
C SER A 643 67.83 13.23 -36.76
N SER A 644 66.84 14.13 -36.72
CA SER A 644 66.96 15.42 -36.03
C SER A 644 67.26 15.27 -34.54
N LEU A 645 66.59 14.32 -33.86
CA LEU A 645 66.85 14.01 -32.45
C LEU A 645 68.26 13.44 -32.24
N ALA A 646 68.68 12.50 -33.10
CA ALA A 646 69.98 11.87 -33.02
C ALA A 646 71.12 12.87 -33.28
N GLU A 647 70.98 13.72 -34.30
CA GLU A 647 71.91 14.81 -34.63
C GLU A 647 72.07 15.81 -33.49
N GLY A 648 70.96 16.17 -32.84
CA GLY A 648 70.98 17.02 -31.64
C GLY A 648 71.67 16.34 -30.46
N ALA A 649 71.38 15.06 -30.21
CA ALA A 649 71.97 14.31 -29.10
C ALA A 649 73.49 14.15 -29.23
N VAL A 650 74.02 13.91 -30.43
CA VAL A 650 75.47 13.73 -30.64
C VAL A 650 76.30 15.02 -30.54
N GLN A 651 75.68 16.18 -30.32
CA GLN A 651 76.40 17.43 -30.10
C GLN A 651 77.09 17.49 -28.72
N SER A 652 76.67 16.67 -27.76
CA SER A 652 77.30 16.58 -26.43
C SER A 652 78.00 15.24 -26.21
N LEU A 653 79.04 15.22 -25.37
CA LEU A 653 79.75 13.98 -25.02
C LEU A 653 78.81 12.95 -24.37
N ARG A 654 77.96 13.39 -23.42
CA ARG A 654 76.97 12.54 -22.75
C ARG A 654 75.93 12.00 -23.73
N GLY A 655 75.46 12.83 -24.65
CA GLY A 655 74.50 12.41 -25.66
C GLY A 655 75.08 11.45 -26.70
N ARG A 656 76.34 11.64 -27.13
CA ARG A 656 77.06 10.64 -27.96
C ARG A 656 77.11 9.27 -27.28
N GLU A 657 77.46 9.23 -26.00
CA GLU A 657 77.52 7.98 -25.24
C GLU A 657 76.14 7.35 -25.06
N TYR A 658 75.11 8.17 -24.80
CA TYR A 658 73.73 7.73 -24.75
C TYR A 658 73.30 7.09 -26.09
N MET A 659 73.59 7.73 -27.22
CA MET A 659 73.22 7.23 -28.56
C MET A 659 73.96 5.94 -28.95
N ARG A 660 75.18 5.70 -28.45
CA ARG A 660 75.85 4.40 -28.61
C ARG A 660 75.10 3.28 -27.89
N ARG A 661 74.65 3.52 -26.66
CA ARG A 661 73.83 2.55 -25.92
C ARG A 661 72.48 2.31 -26.62
N ALA A 662 71.85 3.35 -27.14
CA ALA A 662 70.63 3.22 -27.95
C ALA A 662 70.84 2.36 -29.21
N LEU A 663 71.97 2.55 -29.91
CA LEU A 663 72.35 1.72 -31.06
C LEU A 663 72.49 0.23 -30.69
N ILE A 664 73.16 -0.06 -29.57
CA ILE A 664 73.34 -1.44 -29.07
C ILE A 664 71.98 -2.06 -28.73
N ASP A 665 71.11 -1.32 -28.02
CA ASP A 665 69.77 -1.78 -27.66
C ASP A 665 68.92 -2.10 -28.90
N MET A 666 68.92 -1.24 -29.92
CA MET A 666 68.20 -1.50 -31.19
C MET A 666 68.73 -2.73 -31.93
N GLN A 667 70.04 -2.96 -31.92
CA GLN A 667 70.64 -4.15 -32.55
C GLN A 667 70.24 -5.44 -31.83
N ARG A 668 70.12 -5.40 -30.49
CA ARG A 668 69.70 -6.54 -29.67
C ARG A 668 68.20 -6.85 -29.80
N ALA A 669 67.36 -5.84 -30.06
CA ALA A 669 65.90 -6.00 -30.17
C ALA A 669 65.43 -6.64 -31.50
N GLY A 670 66.33 -6.83 -32.47
CA GLY A 670 66.01 -7.30 -33.83
C GLY A 670 65.97 -6.16 -34.85
N SER A 671 66.69 -6.31 -35.96
CA SER A 671 67.03 -5.21 -36.88
C SER A 671 65.87 -4.70 -37.75
N SER A 672 64.72 -5.38 -37.79
CA SER A 672 63.61 -5.01 -38.65
C SER A 672 62.79 -3.82 -38.15
N GLU A 673 62.51 -3.73 -36.83
CA GLU A 673 61.74 -2.62 -36.22
C GLU A 673 62.48 -1.29 -36.34
N PHE A 674 63.81 -1.31 -36.20
CA PHE A 674 64.64 -0.10 -36.10
C PHE A 674 65.61 0.09 -37.28
N LYS A 675 65.38 -0.55 -38.42
CA LYS A 675 66.34 -0.59 -39.55
C LYS A 675 66.82 0.81 -39.96
N GLU A 676 65.89 1.74 -40.12
CA GLU A 676 66.16 3.12 -40.54
C GLU A 676 66.88 3.93 -39.45
N HIS A 677 66.47 3.77 -38.18
CA HIS A 677 67.12 4.41 -37.03
C HIS A 677 68.58 3.92 -36.86
N ILE A 678 68.84 2.61 -37.04
CA ILE A 678 70.19 2.02 -36.99
C ILE A 678 71.07 2.59 -38.10
N GLN A 679 70.55 2.71 -39.34
CA GLN A 679 71.30 3.30 -40.45
C GLN A 679 71.65 4.76 -40.18
N THR A 680 70.73 5.52 -39.61
CA THR A 680 70.93 6.92 -39.23
C THR A 680 72.07 7.06 -38.22
N LEU A 681 72.06 6.29 -37.13
CA LEU A 681 73.14 6.34 -36.14
C LEU A 681 74.48 5.85 -36.67
N ARG A 682 74.50 4.84 -37.54
CA ARG A 682 75.75 4.39 -38.18
C ARG A 682 76.38 5.48 -39.04
N ARG A 683 75.57 6.27 -39.75
CA ARG A 683 76.06 7.43 -40.52
C ARG A 683 76.62 8.50 -39.59
N LEU A 684 75.91 8.82 -38.50
CA LEU A 684 76.33 9.85 -37.54
C LEU A 684 77.60 9.49 -36.76
N PHE A 685 77.92 8.20 -36.58
CA PHE A 685 79.17 7.75 -35.94
C PHE A 685 80.30 7.42 -36.93
N ALA A 686 80.02 7.41 -38.24
CA ALA A 686 81.03 7.23 -39.29
C ALA A 686 81.71 8.55 -39.70
N VAL A 687 81.14 9.68 -39.26
CA VAL A 687 81.69 11.04 -39.29
C VAL A 687 82.29 11.34 -37.92
#